data_AF-A0A656H8S2-F1
#
_entry.id   AF-A0A656H8S2-F1
#
_cell.length_a   1.000
_cell.length_b   1.000
_cell.length_c   1.000
_cell.angle_alpha   90.00
_cell.angle_beta   90.00
_cell.angle_gamma   90.00
#
_symmetry.space_group_name_H-M   'P 1'
#
loop_
_entity.id
_entity.type
_entity.pdbx_description
1 polymer ?
#
loop_
_entity_poly.entity_id
_entity_poly.type
_entity_poly.pdbx_seq_one_letter_code
_entity_poly.pdbx_strand_id
1 'polypeptide(L)'
;MKLVSSSNWRLSIGGFTALLLVTSLLTACGGGSANNTAGNSSASGDAAGNVVAENNAPTADAGTNRTANKKTSVTLDGSASFDPDGEIVSYAWKQTAGTEVEWIDAAAANAVFTMPDVLADETLTFELTVTDNSGGKAYSSVNVLVRNRLTGYFIAPPVAGLHYQTPTLSGETGTKGEFEYNDNEQVTFTIGDISLGTALAAPQVTPFDLVGITPPMAAAEVDKAIQDFWNTKKPTPLGVVANIAQFLQTVDEDANPDNGIAIPPALHDVATGQALDFSKIPVRPGYSGYWLEWDNRYSPLYRFIGLARLAGLWGGVRVVRDPLYALDSLYAGLGLVPDISVFSKKPGDRSYYNASWTCDYNANGRQTQCYYEYPPSVTRGLIFNGRADGPPWEWDANGGATKYNRFTMFDDGKGKGGSKRKYSYSGYTAMYSYYYPYYSRTWAMDPMANKITESVWKEDGSLSSYAVHSFDRQGNKVLEEYDSDGDGNIDSRNAYAYTYDEQGNKVLEEFDKDADGNADSRNAYAYDGQGNKVLEEFDKDADGNADSRNAYAYDGQGNKVLEEFDKDADGNADSRNAYAYDGQGNKVLEEFDNDADGNADSRYTYAYDGQGNQVLKEYDSSDADSNADSRYIYAYDGQGHKVLEEYDSDADGNVDSRYIYTYNVDGILVLREYDSNADGIIDHRYENENLSTDIYIKTGKWANYLDWEWWPYIDDIGKKLTGMNAS
;
A
#
# COMPACT_ATOMS: atom_id res chain seq x y z
N MET A 1 -0.29 -28.81 55.30
CA MET A 1 0.98 -28.64 56.05
C MET A 1 1.69 -27.43 55.42
N LYS A 2 2.16 -26.40 56.14
CA LYS A 2 3.28 -26.36 57.12
C LYS A 2 4.58 -26.87 56.46
N LEU A 3 5.74 -26.20 56.46
CA LEU A 3 6.31 -25.02 57.17
C LEU A 3 7.54 -24.54 56.32
N VAL A 4 7.96 -23.26 56.26
CA VAL A 4 9.04 -22.61 57.08
C VAL A 4 10.41 -23.34 57.01
N SER A 5 11.60 -22.71 56.85
CA SER A 5 11.95 -21.27 56.68
C SER A 5 13.47 -21.03 56.44
N SER A 6 13.81 -19.79 56.08
CA SER A 6 14.86 -18.92 56.70
C SER A 6 16.38 -19.26 56.68
N SER A 7 17.10 -18.37 55.98
CA SER A 7 18.11 -17.42 56.51
C SER A 7 19.53 -17.86 56.93
N ASN A 8 20.50 -17.22 56.27
CA ASN A 8 21.66 -16.46 56.80
C ASN A 8 22.76 -17.17 57.63
N TRP A 9 24.03 -16.88 57.31
CA TRP A 9 24.99 -15.95 57.99
C TRP A 9 26.22 -15.82 57.01
N ARG A 10 26.78 -14.67 56.58
CA ARG A 10 27.28 -13.42 57.23
C ARG A 10 28.69 -13.65 57.90
N LEU A 11 29.55 -12.59 58.00
CA LEU A 11 30.69 -12.34 58.97
C LEU A 11 32.24 -12.62 58.55
N SER A 12 33.35 -11.93 59.00
CA SER A 12 34.09 -10.69 58.43
C SER A 12 35.49 -10.18 58.99
N ILE A 13 35.83 -8.86 58.71
CA ILE A 13 36.72 -7.84 59.40
C ILE A 13 38.25 -7.97 59.23
N GLY A 14 38.93 -6.82 59.04
CA GLY A 14 40.29 -6.61 59.54
C GLY A 14 41.21 -5.78 58.64
N GLY A 15 41.32 -4.47 58.89
CA GLY A 15 42.28 -3.60 58.19
C GLY A 15 43.67 -3.54 58.85
N PHE A 16 44.70 -3.13 58.08
CA PHE A 16 45.89 -2.45 58.60
C PHE A 16 46.59 -1.62 57.51
N THR A 17 47.45 -0.70 57.93
CA THR A 17 48.06 0.37 57.12
C THR A 17 49.46 0.06 56.57
N ALA A 18 49.88 0.90 55.60
CA ALA A 18 51.26 1.28 55.23
C ALA A 18 51.98 0.59 54.02
N LEU A 19 51.95 1.33 52.90
CA LEU A 19 53.11 1.93 52.20
C LEU A 19 54.11 1.08 51.36
N LEU A 20 54.48 1.65 50.19
CA LEU A 20 55.66 1.41 49.34
C LEU A 20 55.71 0.24 48.31
N LEU A 21 55.06 0.48 47.16
CA LEU A 21 55.69 0.73 45.83
C LEU A 21 57.02 0.02 45.43
N VAL A 22 57.00 -0.60 44.23
CA VAL A 22 58.09 -0.80 43.21
C VAL A 22 58.47 -2.26 42.83
N THR A 23 57.77 -2.74 41.79
CA THR A 23 58.20 -3.52 40.59
C THR A 23 58.99 -4.85 40.65
N SER A 24 58.33 -5.88 40.10
CA SER A 24 58.79 -6.84 39.07
C SER A 24 60.02 -7.76 39.29
N LEU A 25 59.80 -9.09 39.32
CA LEU A 25 60.21 -10.05 38.26
C LEU A 25 59.91 -11.53 38.66
N LEU A 26 59.64 -12.36 37.63
CA LEU A 26 59.91 -13.81 37.50
C LEU A 26 59.44 -14.86 38.55
N THR A 27 58.57 -15.75 38.07
CA THR A 27 58.54 -17.23 38.27
C THR A 27 59.40 -17.89 39.36
N ALA A 28 58.76 -18.63 40.28
CA ALA A 28 59.28 -19.89 40.83
C ALA A 28 58.16 -20.77 41.42
N CYS A 29 58.41 -22.08 41.52
CA CYS A 29 57.49 -23.13 42.00
C CYS A 29 57.99 -23.75 43.32
N GLY A 30 57.06 -24.24 44.16
CA GLY A 30 57.33 -25.11 45.32
C GLY A 30 57.81 -24.39 46.59
N GLY A 31 57.65 -24.97 47.79
CA GLY A 31 56.98 -26.23 48.13
C GLY A 31 57.55 -26.88 49.41
N GLY A 32 56.77 -26.90 50.50
CA GLY A 32 57.07 -27.63 51.74
C GLY A 32 58.14 -27.00 52.66
N SER A 33 58.36 -27.49 53.89
CA SER A 33 57.52 -28.35 54.76
C SER A 33 58.06 -28.40 56.21
N ALA A 34 57.16 -28.69 57.15
CA ALA A 34 57.38 -29.42 58.42
C ALA A 34 58.02 -28.78 59.67
N ASN A 35 57.52 -29.31 60.79
CA ASN A 35 58.03 -29.38 62.17
C ASN A 35 57.91 -28.14 63.10
N ASN A 36 57.54 -28.27 64.38
CA ASN A 36 57.45 -29.50 65.21
C ASN A 36 56.42 -29.43 66.36
N THR A 37 55.90 -30.62 66.72
CA THR A 37 55.49 -31.16 68.06
C THR A 37 55.49 -30.25 69.30
N ALA A 38 54.66 -30.43 70.35
CA ALA A 38 53.51 -31.30 70.65
C ALA A 38 52.95 -30.89 72.05
N GLY A 39 51.73 -31.28 72.47
CA GLY A 39 51.31 -31.03 73.87
C GLY A 39 49.83 -31.14 74.30
N ASN A 40 49.16 -32.27 74.05
CA ASN A 40 48.08 -32.91 74.83
C ASN A 40 46.92 -32.14 75.56
N SER A 41 45.77 -32.82 75.61
CA SER A 41 44.70 -32.78 76.65
C SER A 41 43.66 -31.64 76.71
N SER A 42 42.52 -31.92 76.04
CA SER A 42 41.15 -31.97 76.60
C SER A 42 40.50 -30.75 77.30
N ALA A 43 39.46 -30.24 76.61
CA ALA A 43 38.09 -29.99 77.08
C ALA A 43 37.60 -28.54 77.38
N SER A 44 36.55 -28.17 76.62
CA SER A 44 35.43 -27.26 76.96
C SER A 44 35.65 -25.74 76.93
N GLY A 45 34.94 -25.05 76.03
CA GLY A 45 34.73 -23.60 76.03
C GLY A 45 34.33 -23.03 74.67
N ASP A 46 33.06 -22.68 74.48
CA ASP A 46 32.55 -22.01 73.27
C ASP A 46 33.09 -20.58 73.08
N ALA A 47 33.38 -20.22 71.83
CA ALA A 47 33.05 -18.90 71.24
C ALA A 47 33.45 -18.86 69.75
N ALA A 48 32.56 -19.31 68.85
CA ALA A 48 32.72 -19.05 67.43
C ALA A 48 32.46 -17.56 67.15
N GLY A 49 33.55 -16.81 66.94
CA GLY A 49 33.54 -15.39 66.58
C GLY A 49 33.00 -15.15 65.17
N ASN A 50 31.67 -15.18 65.07
CA ASN A 50 30.93 -14.44 64.06
C ASN A 50 31.26 -12.93 64.27
N VAL A 51 31.84 -12.18 63.33
CA VAL A 51 32.08 -10.72 63.44
C VAL A 51 31.72 -10.05 62.09
N VAL A 52 31.05 -8.89 61.92
CA VAL A 52 30.06 -8.61 60.79
C VAL A 52 30.59 -8.16 59.38
N ALA A 53 30.20 -8.81 58.24
CA ALA A 53 30.72 -8.53 56.87
C ALA A 53 30.28 -7.15 56.41
N GLU A 54 31.24 -6.29 56.10
CA GLU A 54 30.99 -4.87 55.86
C GLU A 54 30.49 -4.71 54.43
N ASN A 55 29.21 -4.34 54.32
CA ASN A 55 28.49 -4.17 53.07
C ASN A 55 29.05 -2.98 52.30
N ASN A 56 29.43 -3.17 51.03
CA ASN A 56 29.67 -2.03 50.15
C ASN A 56 28.31 -1.44 49.75
N ALA A 57 28.25 -0.12 49.57
CA ALA A 57 27.02 0.50 49.10
C ALA A 57 26.85 0.29 47.58
N PRO A 58 25.61 0.22 47.06
CA PRO A 58 25.36 0.10 45.64
C PRO A 58 25.83 1.34 44.89
N THR A 59 25.90 1.24 43.57
CA THR A 59 26.07 2.38 42.67
C THR A 59 24.75 2.63 41.95
N ALA A 60 24.19 3.83 42.15
CA ALA A 60 23.03 4.29 41.39
C ALA A 60 23.47 4.91 40.06
N ASP A 61 22.82 4.54 38.97
CA ASP A 61 22.93 5.21 37.68
C ASP A 61 21.51 5.62 37.24
N ALA A 62 21.28 6.92 37.07
CA ALA A 62 20.01 7.48 36.61
C ALA A 62 19.97 7.73 35.09
N GLY A 63 21.03 7.32 34.38
CA GLY A 63 21.22 7.55 32.96
C GLY A 63 21.64 8.98 32.62
N THR A 64 21.81 9.25 31.33
CA THR A 64 22.19 10.57 30.80
C THR A 64 21.00 11.53 30.74
N ASN A 65 21.27 12.83 30.88
CA ASN A 65 20.27 13.89 30.66
C ASN A 65 19.52 13.72 29.33
N ARG A 66 18.21 13.99 29.34
CA ARG A 66 17.33 13.80 28.17
C ARG A 66 16.67 15.11 27.73
N THR A 67 16.00 15.09 26.58
CA THR A 67 15.14 16.17 26.11
C THR A 67 13.89 15.56 25.49
N ALA A 68 12.72 16.13 25.78
CA ALA A 68 11.44 15.67 25.26
C ALA A 68 10.49 16.85 25.04
N ASN A 69 9.53 16.70 24.15
CA ASN A 69 8.48 17.70 23.95
C ASN A 69 7.44 17.61 25.09
N LYS A 70 6.79 18.74 25.41
CA LYS A 70 5.70 18.73 26.40
C LYS A 70 4.58 17.77 26.03
N LYS A 71 3.84 17.24 27.01
CA LYS A 71 2.76 16.25 26.85
C LYS A 71 3.19 14.89 26.25
N THR A 72 4.49 14.63 26.06
CA THR A 72 5.01 13.31 25.63
C THR A 72 5.39 12.43 26.81
N SER A 73 5.35 11.10 26.63
CA SER A 73 5.78 10.15 27.65
C SER A 73 7.30 9.98 27.66
N VAL A 74 7.89 9.87 28.85
CA VAL A 74 9.33 9.73 29.05
C VAL A 74 9.61 8.60 30.03
N THR A 75 10.55 7.74 29.65
CA THR A 75 11.11 6.69 30.52
C THR A 75 12.48 7.11 31.06
N LEU A 76 12.65 6.99 32.37
CA LEU A 76 13.96 7.04 33.03
C LEU A 76 14.41 5.60 33.29
N ASP A 77 15.67 5.30 32.98
CA ASP A 77 16.24 3.95 33.07
C ASP A 77 17.31 3.93 34.16
N GLY A 78 17.04 3.18 35.22
CA GLY A 78 17.94 2.97 36.34
C GLY A 78 18.67 1.62 36.30
N SER A 79 18.46 0.81 35.27
CA SER A 79 18.89 -0.60 35.21
C SER A 79 20.40 -0.82 35.13
N ALA A 80 21.16 0.23 34.78
CA ALA A 80 22.62 0.23 34.85
C ALA A 80 23.17 0.35 36.29
N SER A 81 22.32 0.59 37.29
CA SER A 81 22.68 0.54 38.70
C SER A 81 23.11 -0.88 39.09
N PHE A 82 24.14 -1.01 39.93
CA PHE A 82 24.66 -2.31 40.36
C PHE A 82 25.12 -2.28 41.83
N ASP A 83 25.25 -3.45 42.43
CA ASP A 83 25.77 -3.64 43.78
C ASP A 83 27.06 -4.50 43.72
N PRO A 84 28.20 -4.10 44.31
CA PRO A 84 29.48 -4.80 44.11
C PRO A 84 29.58 -6.18 44.79
N ASP A 85 28.82 -6.41 45.87
CA ASP A 85 28.89 -7.59 46.74
C ASP A 85 27.52 -8.22 47.06
N GLY A 86 26.45 -7.76 46.41
CA GLY A 86 25.08 -8.23 46.59
C GLY A 86 24.17 -7.96 45.37
N GLU A 87 22.94 -7.54 45.64
CA GLU A 87 21.89 -7.32 44.62
C GLU A 87 21.03 -6.10 45.02
N ILE A 88 20.56 -5.33 44.02
CA ILE A 88 19.61 -4.23 44.23
C ILE A 88 18.20 -4.80 44.42
N VAL A 89 17.55 -4.47 45.53
CA VAL A 89 16.21 -4.98 45.89
C VAL A 89 15.08 -3.97 45.72
N SER A 90 15.39 -2.69 45.51
CA SER A 90 14.37 -1.67 45.20
C SER A 90 14.95 -0.43 44.51
N TYR A 91 14.17 0.12 43.59
CA TYR A 91 14.37 1.42 42.96
C TYR A 91 13.30 2.39 43.49
N ALA A 92 13.62 3.68 43.56
CA ALA A 92 12.65 4.73 43.89
C ALA A 92 13.06 6.04 43.21
N TRP A 93 12.24 6.48 42.26
CA TRP A 93 12.39 7.75 41.56
C TRP A 93 11.62 8.86 42.27
N LYS A 94 12.21 10.05 42.29
CA LYS A 94 11.60 11.24 42.88
C LYS A 94 11.95 12.47 42.05
N GLN A 95 10.95 13.29 41.71
CA GLN A 95 11.20 14.61 41.15
C GLN A 95 11.70 15.58 42.24
N THR A 96 12.73 16.35 41.93
CA THR A 96 13.38 17.29 42.86
C THR A 96 13.36 18.74 42.38
N ALA A 97 13.12 18.99 41.09
CA ALA A 97 12.92 20.33 40.53
C ALA A 97 12.02 20.34 39.29
N GLY A 98 11.50 21.53 38.98
CA GLY A 98 10.63 21.83 37.85
C GLY A 98 9.13 21.54 38.11
N THR A 99 8.29 21.84 37.13
CA THR A 99 6.84 21.55 37.15
C THR A 99 6.56 20.06 37.41
N GLU A 100 5.68 19.75 38.38
CA GLU A 100 5.40 18.36 38.81
C GLU A 100 4.83 17.48 37.68
N VAL A 101 5.25 16.21 37.67
CA VAL A 101 4.80 15.19 36.72
C VAL A 101 3.96 14.09 37.36
N GLU A 102 3.00 13.54 36.61
CA GLU A 102 2.26 12.35 37.00
C GLU A 102 3.04 11.09 36.59
N TRP A 103 3.31 10.21 37.56
CA TRP A 103 4.05 8.95 37.38
C TRP A 103 3.10 7.78 37.12
N ILE A 104 3.49 6.88 36.21
CA ILE A 104 2.83 5.59 36.00
C ILE A 104 3.39 4.56 36.99
N ASP A 105 4.72 4.47 37.09
CA ASP A 105 5.42 3.69 38.11
C ASP A 105 6.74 4.40 38.44
N ALA A 106 6.93 4.78 39.70
CA ALA A 106 8.15 5.40 40.21
C ALA A 106 9.04 4.43 41.03
N ALA A 107 8.60 3.18 41.23
CA ALA A 107 9.32 2.14 41.98
C ALA A 107 10.01 1.11 41.05
N ALA A 108 9.68 1.10 39.76
CA ALA A 108 10.40 0.35 38.74
C ALA A 108 11.82 0.90 38.49
N ALA A 109 12.73 0.02 38.03
CA ALA A 109 14.00 0.45 37.46
C ALA A 109 13.79 1.37 36.23
N ASN A 110 12.82 1.01 35.39
CA ASN A 110 12.36 1.79 34.24
C ASN A 110 11.08 2.54 34.60
N ALA A 111 11.21 3.76 35.12
CA ALA A 111 10.09 4.57 35.56
C ALA A 111 9.55 5.45 34.43
N VAL A 112 8.22 5.56 34.33
CA VAL A 112 7.54 6.28 33.23
C VAL A 112 6.66 7.39 33.77
N PHE A 113 6.71 8.56 33.13
CA PHE A 113 5.86 9.71 33.42
C PHE A 113 5.45 10.44 32.12
N THR A 114 4.53 11.39 32.22
CA THR A 114 4.14 12.28 31.11
C THR A 114 4.67 13.69 31.35
N MET A 115 5.26 14.30 30.31
CA MET A 115 5.80 15.65 30.39
C MET A 115 4.72 16.71 30.65
N PRO A 116 4.97 17.69 31.54
CA PRO A 116 3.99 18.70 31.92
C PRO A 116 3.74 19.70 30.78
N ASP A 117 2.58 20.36 30.80
CA ASP A 117 2.24 21.42 29.84
C ASP A 117 2.90 22.74 30.24
N VAL A 118 4.07 23.03 29.65
CA VAL A 118 4.86 24.23 29.93
C VAL A 118 4.64 25.34 28.90
N LEU A 119 4.86 26.60 29.32
CA LEU A 119 4.74 27.79 28.47
C LEU A 119 6.09 28.29 27.90
N ALA A 120 7.18 27.66 28.29
CA ALA A 120 8.55 27.88 27.79
C ALA A 120 9.36 26.60 28.06
N ASP A 121 10.52 26.46 27.44
CA ASP A 121 11.44 25.34 27.72
C ASP A 121 11.84 25.35 29.21
N GLU A 122 11.68 24.21 29.88
CA GLU A 122 11.92 24.04 31.33
C GLU A 122 12.80 22.80 31.58
N THR A 123 13.64 22.81 32.60
CA THR A 123 14.40 21.61 33.02
C THR A 123 13.78 21.00 34.26
N LEU A 124 13.35 19.75 34.16
CA LEU A 124 12.93 18.92 35.29
C LEU A 124 14.13 18.14 35.81
N THR A 125 14.24 17.96 37.12
CA THR A 125 15.31 17.15 37.75
C THR A 125 14.70 15.99 38.52
N PHE A 126 15.25 14.80 38.32
CA PHE A 126 14.85 13.57 38.97
C PHE A 126 16.02 12.95 39.72
N GLU A 127 15.74 12.36 40.88
CA GLU A 127 16.67 11.58 41.69
C GLU A 127 16.22 10.12 41.73
N LEU A 128 17.11 9.21 41.36
CA LEU A 128 16.99 7.78 41.60
C LEU A 128 17.62 7.45 42.95
N THR A 129 16.88 6.77 43.82
CA THR A 129 17.42 6.05 44.97
C THR A 129 17.40 4.54 44.67
N VAL A 130 18.54 3.87 44.81
CA VAL A 130 18.60 2.39 44.84
C VAL A 130 18.92 1.89 46.24
N THR A 131 18.42 0.70 46.60
CA THR A 131 18.71 0.04 47.89
C THR A 131 19.16 -1.40 47.64
N ASP A 132 20.25 -1.81 48.30
CA ASP A 132 20.81 -3.17 48.23
C ASP A 132 20.09 -4.16 49.18
N ASN A 133 20.43 -5.44 49.07
CA ASN A 133 19.89 -6.53 49.89
C ASN A 133 20.31 -6.51 51.38
N SER A 134 21.27 -5.66 51.76
CA SER A 134 21.70 -5.38 53.14
C SER A 134 21.09 -4.08 53.72
N GLY A 135 20.40 -3.29 52.91
CA GLY A 135 19.79 -2.00 53.26
C GLY A 135 20.66 -0.76 53.02
N GLY A 136 21.84 -0.89 52.41
CA GLY A 136 22.64 0.25 51.95
C GLY A 136 21.97 0.95 50.75
N LYS A 137 22.31 2.22 50.54
CA LYS A 137 21.63 3.10 49.57
C LYS A 137 22.59 3.96 48.78
N ALA A 138 22.22 4.22 47.53
CA ALA A 138 22.89 5.20 46.67
C ALA A 138 21.89 6.04 45.89
N TYR A 139 22.38 7.18 45.41
CA TYR A 139 21.59 8.23 44.80
C TYR A 139 22.25 8.69 43.50
N SER A 140 21.45 8.91 42.46
CA SER A 140 21.91 9.50 41.19
C SER A 140 20.85 10.45 40.67
N SER A 141 21.23 11.41 39.83
CA SER A 141 20.30 12.44 39.33
C SER A 141 20.40 12.64 37.83
N VAL A 142 19.25 12.83 37.19
CA VAL A 142 19.11 13.06 35.76
C VAL A 142 18.23 14.29 35.52
N ASN A 143 18.65 15.14 34.57
CA ASN A 143 17.85 16.27 34.12
C ASN A 143 17.13 15.92 32.81
N VAL A 144 15.88 16.33 32.68
CA VAL A 144 15.15 16.27 31.42
C VAL A 144 14.64 17.65 31.04
N LEU A 145 15.13 18.16 29.90
CA LEU A 145 14.64 19.39 29.30
C LEU A 145 13.29 19.10 28.62
N VAL A 146 12.21 19.69 29.14
CA VAL A 146 10.93 19.74 28.42
C VAL A 146 10.97 20.94 27.45
N ARG A 147 10.78 20.68 26.16
CA ARG A 147 10.60 21.72 25.15
C ARG A 147 9.13 22.14 25.10
N ASN A 148 8.88 23.45 25.07
CA ASN A 148 7.56 23.99 24.73
C ASN A 148 7.37 23.96 23.20
N ARG A 149 7.42 22.77 22.61
CA ARG A 149 7.08 22.49 21.22
C ARG A 149 6.18 21.27 21.17
N LEU A 150 5.28 21.25 20.21
CA LEU A 150 4.45 20.10 19.86
C LEU A 150 4.82 19.64 18.45
N THR A 151 4.57 18.36 18.18
CA THR A 151 4.73 17.77 16.86
C THR A 151 3.34 17.56 16.27
N GLY A 152 3.11 18.14 15.10
CA GLY A 152 1.92 17.90 14.28
C GLY A 152 2.30 17.11 13.03
N TYR A 153 1.32 16.53 12.35
CA TYR A 153 1.51 15.86 11.08
C TYR A 153 0.60 16.48 10.01
N PHE A 154 1.17 16.85 8.86
CA PHE A 154 0.40 17.24 7.70
C PHE A 154 -0.03 15.99 6.92
N ILE A 155 -1.33 15.70 6.90
CA ILE A 155 -1.89 14.47 6.33
C ILE A 155 -2.74 14.79 5.09
N ALA A 156 -2.20 14.40 3.95
CA ALA A 156 -2.82 14.31 2.64
C ALA A 156 -2.29 13.10 1.81
N PRO A 157 -2.44 11.86 2.30
CA PRO A 157 -1.31 11.02 2.76
C PRO A 157 -0.13 11.71 3.48
N PRO A 158 0.76 11.00 4.19
CA PRO A 158 1.94 11.62 4.81
C PRO A 158 2.77 12.39 3.76
N VAL A 159 2.91 13.72 3.90
CA VAL A 159 3.61 14.55 2.88
C VAL A 159 4.97 15.00 3.39
N ALA A 160 6.05 14.50 2.79
CA ALA A 160 7.43 14.86 3.10
C ALA A 160 7.92 16.01 2.21
N GLY A 161 8.73 16.92 2.78
CA GLY A 161 9.37 18.03 2.05
C GLY A 161 8.54 19.31 1.91
N LEU A 162 7.33 19.40 2.47
CA LEU A 162 6.59 20.68 2.48
C LEU A 162 7.28 21.69 3.38
N HIS A 163 7.47 22.92 2.89
CA HIS A 163 7.93 24.01 3.73
C HIS A 163 6.79 24.42 4.67
N TYR A 164 7.06 24.52 5.97
CA TYR A 164 6.10 25.00 6.96
C TYR A 164 6.64 26.23 7.71
N GLN A 165 5.74 27.13 8.07
CA GLN A 165 6.06 28.31 8.87
C GLN A 165 4.95 28.63 9.87
N THR A 166 5.35 28.84 11.12
CA THR A 166 4.55 29.42 12.21
C THR A 166 5.12 30.81 12.58
N PRO A 167 4.51 31.58 13.51
CA PRO A 167 5.07 32.83 14.00
C PRO A 167 6.45 32.72 14.67
N THR A 168 6.89 31.52 15.08
CA THR A 168 8.15 31.31 15.82
C THR A 168 9.02 30.18 15.28
N LEU A 169 8.48 29.27 14.47
CA LEU A 169 9.17 28.11 13.91
C LEU A 169 9.00 28.04 12.40
N SER A 170 9.95 27.40 11.73
CA SER A 170 9.85 27.06 10.31
C SER A 170 10.77 25.88 10.00
N GLY A 171 10.41 25.07 9.00
CA GLY A 171 11.21 23.94 8.56
C GLY A 171 10.59 23.26 7.35
N GLU A 172 10.99 22.02 7.12
CA GLU A 172 10.41 21.13 6.11
C GLU A 172 9.73 19.95 6.81
N THR A 173 8.63 19.43 6.26
CA THR A 173 7.97 18.25 6.81
C THR A 173 8.82 17.01 6.62
N GLY A 174 8.91 16.16 7.65
CA GLY A 174 9.64 14.89 7.57
C GLY A 174 8.84 13.78 6.87
N THR A 175 9.35 12.54 6.92
CA THR A 175 8.83 11.42 6.10
C THR A 175 7.41 10.97 6.44
N LYS A 176 6.89 11.35 7.61
CA LYS A 176 5.51 11.10 8.06
C LYS A 176 4.64 12.36 7.99
N GLY A 177 5.14 13.44 7.39
CA GLY A 177 4.49 14.76 7.40
C GLY A 177 4.73 15.57 8.67
N GLU A 178 5.69 15.18 9.52
CA GLU A 178 5.93 15.81 10.82
C GLU A 178 6.41 17.27 10.72
N PHE A 179 5.82 18.15 11.52
CA PHE A 179 6.23 19.56 11.69
C PHE A 179 6.20 19.98 13.17
N GLU A 180 7.01 20.97 13.55
CA GLU A 180 7.02 21.53 14.92
C GLU A 180 6.19 22.81 15.02
N TYR A 181 5.45 22.97 16.11
CA TYR A 181 4.62 24.16 16.38
C TYR A 181 4.47 24.44 17.89
N ASN A 182 4.05 25.65 18.28
CA ASN A 182 3.62 25.94 19.65
C ASN A 182 2.09 26.08 19.76
N ASP A 183 1.53 25.81 20.94
CA ASP A 183 0.09 25.91 21.19
C ASP A 183 -0.50 27.27 20.77
N ASN A 184 -1.62 27.23 20.03
CA ASN A 184 -2.35 28.38 19.47
C ASN A 184 -1.66 29.16 18.34
N GLU A 185 -0.55 28.66 17.80
CA GLU A 185 0.03 29.22 16.57
C GLU A 185 -0.78 28.80 15.33
N GLN A 186 -0.69 29.61 14.27
CA GLN A 186 -1.08 29.17 12.93
C GLN A 186 0.13 28.61 12.19
N VAL A 187 -0.09 27.62 11.35
CA VAL A 187 0.92 27.05 10.45
C VAL A 187 0.51 27.28 9.00
N THR A 188 1.45 27.74 8.18
CA THR A 188 1.30 27.90 6.73
C THR A 188 2.18 26.88 6.04
N PHE A 189 1.66 26.18 5.03
CA PHE A 189 2.42 25.22 4.22
C PHE A 189 2.64 25.75 2.80
N THR A 190 3.85 25.58 2.26
CA THR A 190 4.23 26.04 0.93
C THR A 190 5.14 25.03 0.19
N ILE A 191 5.20 25.19 -1.14
CA ILE A 191 6.27 24.66 -2.00
C ILE A 191 6.85 25.87 -2.72
N GLY A 192 8.09 26.26 -2.40
CA GLY A 192 8.62 27.58 -2.76
C GLY A 192 7.65 28.71 -2.36
N ASP A 193 7.31 29.57 -3.31
CA ASP A 193 6.34 30.67 -3.11
C ASP A 193 4.85 30.23 -3.26
N ILE A 194 4.58 28.97 -3.64
CA ILE A 194 3.21 28.45 -3.79
C ILE A 194 2.67 28.07 -2.40
N SER A 195 1.78 28.89 -1.85
CA SER A 195 1.09 28.59 -0.58
C SER A 195 -0.11 27.66 -0.79
N LEU A 196 -0.16 26.57 -0.03
CA LEU A 196 -1.30 25.65 0.04
C LEU A 196 -2.44 26.21 0.91
N GLY A 197 -2.08 27.02 1.91
CA GLY A 197 -3.00 27.65 2.85
C GLY A 197 -2.39 27.78 4.25
N THR A 198 -3.21 28.28 5.18
CA THR A 198 -2.85 28.51 6.58
C THR A 198 -3.95 27.98 7.49
N ALA A 199 -3.61 27.17 8.49
CA ALA A 199 -4.53 26.62 9.47
C ALA A 199 -4.05 26.89 10.91
N LEU A 200 -4.88 26.60 11.91
CA LEU A 200 -4.42 26.48 13.29
C LEU A 200 -3.52 25.24 13.39
N ALA A 201 -2.35 25.38 14.02
CA ALA A 201 -1.43 24.27 14.20
C ALA A 201 -1.99 23.28 15.25
N ALA A 202 -1.98 22.00 14.91
CA ALA A 202 -2.61 20.91 15.65
C ALA A 202 -1.84 19.60 15.46
N PRO A 203 -2.10 18.55 16.27
CA PRO A 203 -1.43 17.25 16.13
C PRO A 203 -1.64 16.61 14.75
N GLN A 204 -2.73 16.95 14.07
CA GLN A 204 -3.01 16.62 12.69
C GLN A 204 -3.54 17.86 11.98
N VAL A 205 -3.01 18.17 10.80
CA VAL A 205 -3.51 19.22 9.90
C VAL A 205 -3.69 18.62 8.52
N THR A 206 -4.81 18.90 7.87
CA THR A 206 -5.18 18.35 6.57
C THR A 206 -5.50 19.47 5.57
N PRO A 207 -5.61 19.17 4.26
CA PRO A 207 -6.14 20.13 3.28
C PRO A 207 -7.52 20.73 3.64
N PHE A 208 -8.36 20.02 4.41
CA PHE A 208 -9.64 20.56 4.90
C PHE A 208 -9.44 21.69 5.90
N ASP A 209 -8.45 21.57 6.79
CA ASP A 209 -8.11 22.59 7.79
C ASP A 209 -7.51 23.84 7.14
N LEU A 210 -6.69 23.68 6.10
CA LEU A 210 -6.15 24.80 5.29
C LEU A 210 -7.25 25.62 4.61
N VAL A 211 -8.36 24.98 4.25
CA VAL A 211 -9.54 25.61 3.63
C VAL A 211 -10.58 26.05 4.69
N GLY A 212 -10.42 25.62 5.95
CA GLY A 212 -11.31 25.97 7.06
C GLY A 212 -12.68 25.29 6.99
N ILE A 213 -12.74 24.04 6.53
CA ILE A 213 -13.98 23.24 6.48
C ILE A 213 -13.83 21.92 7.24
N THR A 214 -14.93 21.41 7.79
CA THR A 214 -15.04 20.01 8.20
C THR A 214 -15.28 19.15 6.95
N PRO A 215 -14.62 17.99 6.77
CA PRO A 215 -14.93 17.08 5.68
C PRO A 215 -16.41 16.65 5.75
N PRO A 216 -17.21 16.77 4.67
CA PRO A 216 -18.58 16.28 4.65
C PRO A 216 -18.61 14.75 4.77
N MET A 217 -19.25 14.25 5.82
CA MET A 217 -19.30 12.81 6.14
C MET A 217 -20.61 12.11 5.71
N ALA A 218 -21.60 12.87 5.23
CA ALA A 218 -22.88 12.31 4.79
C ALA A 218 -22.95 12.20 3.26
N ALA A 219 -23.49 11.09 2.76
CA ALA A 219 -23.51 10.77 1.33
C ALA A 219 -24.11 11.87 0.44
N ALA A 220 -25.23 12.51 0.81
CA ALA A 220 -25.76 13.60 -0.01
C ALA A 220 -25.09 14.95 0.25
N GLU A 221 -24.31 15.12 1.32
CA GLU A 221 -23.47 16.31 1.48
C GLU A 221 -22.28 16.24 0.51
N VAL A 222 -21.67 15.07 0.39
CA VAL A 222 -20.63 14.76 -0.61
C VAL A 222 -21.19 14.83 -2.03
N ASP A 223 -22.26 14.09 -2.36
CA ASP A 223 -22.90 14.14 -3.70
C ASP A 223 -23.28 15.57 -4.08
N LYS A 224 -23.88 16.33 -3.15
CA LYS A 224 -24.24 17.73 -3.40
C LYS A 224 -23.00 18.61 -3.60
N ALA A 225 -21.95 18.45 -2.79
CA ALA A 225 -20.73 19.24 -2.93
C ALA A 225 -20.01 18.95 -4.27
N ILE A 226 -19.99 17.69 -4.70
CA ILE A 226 -19.49 17.25 -6.01
C ILE A 226 -20.39 17.80 -7.13
N GLN A 227 -21.71 17.76 -6.98
CA GLN A 227 -22.64 18.35 -7.96
C GLN A 227 -22.53 19.88 -8.02
N ASP A 228 -22.34 20.58 -6.91
CA ASP A 228 -22.11 22.02 -6.88
C ASP A 228 -20.76 22.37 -7.54
N PHE A 229 -19.74 21.54 -7.36
CA PHE A 229 -18.45 21.63 -8.05
C PHE A 229 -18.58 21.45 -9.58
N TRP A 230 -19.35 20.46 -10.05
CA TRP A 230 -19.57 20.24 -11.49
C TRP A 230 -20.51 21.28 -12.15
N ASN A 231 -21.54 21.73 -11.44
CA ASN A 231 -22.63 22.53 -12.02
C ASN A 231 -22.47 24.03 -11.82
N THR A 232 -21.63 24.49 -10.89
CA THR A 232 -21.41 25.92 -10.65
C THR A 232 -20.10 26.41 -11.25
N LYS A 233 -20.11 27.59 -11.87
CA LYS A 233 -18.88 28.28 -12.34
C LYS A 233 -18.16 29.01 -11.19
N LYS A 234 -18.20 28.47 -9.98
CA LYS A 234 -17.66 29.10 -8.76
C LYS A 234 -16.85 28.08 -7.96
N PRO A 235 -15.74 28.48 -7.32
CA PRO A 235 -15.08 27.60 -6.38
C PRO A 235 -16.01 27.23 -5.23
N THR A 236 -16.13 25.93 -4.98
CA THR A 236 -16.67 25.38 -3.73
C THR A 236 -15.50 25.10 -2.78
N PRO A 237 -15.66 25.18 -1.45
CA PRO A 237 -14.59 24.84 -0.52
C PRO A 237 -14.05 23.42 -0.72
N LEU A 238 -14.91 22.42 -0.93
CA LEU A 238 -14.48 21.05 -1.25
C LEU A 238 -13.71 20.97 -2.58
N GLY A 239 -14.04 21.81 -3.56
CA GLY A 239 -13.27 21.94 -4.80
C GLY A 239 -11.87 22.53 -4.59
N VAL A 240 -11.70 23.46 -3.64
CA VAL A 240 -10.36 23.95 -3.27
C VAL A 240 -9.54 22.83 -2.61
N VAL A 241 -10.15 22.04 -1.73
CA VAL A 241 -9.51 20.85 -1.14
C VAL A 241 -9.10 19.84 -2.21
N ALA A 242 -10.00 19.53 -3.16
CA ALA A 242 -9.72 18.64 -4.28
C ALA A 242 -8.55 19.15 -5.15
N ASN A 243 -8.46 20.46 -5.39
CA ASN A 243 -7.38 21.07 -6.14
C ASN A 243 -6.03 21.07 -5.39
N ILE A 244 -6.03 21.18 -4.05
CA ILE A 244 -4.83 21.02 -3.21
C ILE A 244 -4.36 19.55 -3.25
N ALA A 245 -5.28 18.60 -3.08
CA ALA A 245 -4.99 17.17 -3.16
C ALA A 245 -4.44 16.79 -4.54
N GLN A 246 -5.08 17.28 -5.62
CA GLN A 246 -4.62 17.12 -7.00
C GLN A 246 -3.18 17.59 -7.16
N PHE A 247 -2.86 18.78 -6.67
CA PHE A 247 -1.52 19.34 -6.78
C PHE A 247 -0.48 18.48 -6.06
N LEU A 248 -0.71 18.17 -4.78
CA LEU A 248 0.21 17.36 -3.96
C LEU A 248 0.52 16.00 -4.61
N GLN A 249 -0.51 15.24 -5.00
CA GLN A 249 -0.33 13.94 -5.64
C GLN A 249 0.26 14.04 -7.06
N THR A 250 0.05 15.17 -7.76
CA THR A 250 0.64 15.41 -9.07
C THR A 250 2.13 15.75 -8.98
N VAL A 251 2.63 16.32 -7.87
CA VAL A 251 4.04 16.71 -7.73
C VAL A 251 4.93 15.74 -6.96
N ASP A 252 4.32 14.74 -6.33
CA ASP A 252 4.95 13.58 -5.69
C ASP A 252 6.14 12.98 -6.49
N GLU A 253 7.14 12.39 -5.85
CA GLU A 253 8.37 11.98 -6.55
C GLU A 253 8.15 10.78 -7.48
N ASP A 254 7.48 9.71 -7.01
CA ASP A 254 7.28 8.46 -7.76
C ASP A 254 5.91 8.33 -8.46
N ALA A 255 4.99 9.27 -8.21
CA ALA A 255 3.60 9.32 -8.71
C ALA A 255 2.62 8.35 -8.04
N ASN A 256 3.00 7.75 -6.92
CA ASN A 256 2.23 6.78 -6.16
C ASN A 256 1.87 7.28 -4.75
N PRO A 257 0.90 8.20 -4.61
CA PRO A 257 0.52 8.80 -3.33
C PRO A 257 -0.03 7.81 -2.28
N ASP A 258 -0.26 6.55 -2.67
CA ASP A 258 -0.71 5.49 -1.77
C ASP A 258 0.40 5.04 -0.79
N ASN A 259 1.68 5.35 -1.08
CA ASN A 259 2.82 5.08 -0.20
C ASN A 259 3.26 6.29 0.67
N GLY A 260 2.58 7.43 0.52
CA GLY A 260 3.00 8.75 1.00
C GLY A 260 3.18 9.72 -0.16
N ILE A 261 3.54 10.98 0.10
CA ILE A 261 3.87 11.95 -0.94
C ILE A 261 5.25 12.52 -0.63
N ALA A 262 6.19 12.36 -1.55
CA ALA A 262 7.53 12.97 -1.45
C ALA A 262 7.60 14.21 -2.37
N ILE A 263 7.85 15.40 -1.80
CA ILE A 263 8.08 16.61 -2.60
C ILE A 263 9.57 16.65 -3.00
N PRO A 264 9.91 16.61 -4.32
CA PRO A 264 11.31 16.68 -4.74
C PRO A 264 11.93 18.03 -4.31
N PRO A 265 13.10 18.08 -3.66
CA PRO A 265 13.68 19.33 -3.14
C PRO A 265 13.86 20.43 -4.21
N ALA A 266 14.23 20.04 -5.44
CA ALA A 266 14.37 20.96 -6.57
C ALA A 266 13.04 21.63 -6.99
N LEU A 267 11.88 21.14 -6.55
CA LEU A 267 10.58 21.72 -6.87
C LEU A 267 10.38 23.08 -6.18
N HIS A 268 11.03 23.32 -5.04
CA HIS A 268 10.97 24.61 -4.34
C HIS A 268 11.64 25.71 -5.15
N ASP A 269 12.74 25.41 -5.83
CA ASP A 269 13.40 26.34 -6.77
C ASP A 269 12.50 26.62 -7.97
N VAL A 270 11.86 25.59 -8.55
CA VAL A 270 10.91 25.73 -9.68
C VAL A 270 9.66 26.54 -9.28
N ALA A 271 9.21 26.41 -8.03
CA ALA A 271 8.06 27.13 -7.48
C ALA A 271 8.36 28.57 -7.04
N THR A 272 9.63 28.97 -7.02
CA THR A 272 10.02 30.36 -6.72
C THR A 272 9.49 31.31 -7.81
N GLY A 273 8.82 32.39 -7.40
CA GLY A 273 8.14 33.34 -8.27
C GLY A 273 6.88 32.79 -8.97
N GLN A 274 6.42 31.58 -8.64
CA GLN A 274 5.16 31.03 -9.14
C GLN A 274 4.02 31.28 -8.16
N ALA A 275 2.79 31.32 -8.66
CA ALA A 275 1.59 31.41 -7.85
C ALA A 275 0.51 30.52 -8.45
N LEU A 276 -0.07 29.64 -7.63
CA LEU A 276 -1.25 28.85 -7.97
C LEU A 276 -2.41 29.31 -7.08
N ASP A 277 -3.56 29.54 -7.70
CA ASP A 277 -4.79 29.88 -6.99
C ASP A 277 -5.74 28.68 -7.05
N PHE A 278 -5.75 27.89 -5.98
CA PHE A 278 -6.56 26.67 -5.86
C PHE A 278 -8.08 26.94 -5.93
N SER A 279 -8.53 28.20 -5.87
CA SER A 279 -9.92 28.60 -6.12
C SER A 279 -10.24 28.87 -7.60
N LYS A 280 -9.23 28.85 -8.49
CA LYS A 280 -9.36 29.17 -9.92
C LYS A 280 -8.87 28.07 -10.88
N ILE A 281 -8.36 26.95 -10.39
CA ILE A 281 -7.96 25.81 -11.24
C ILE A 281 -9.24 25.19 -11.85
N PRO A 282 -9.43 25.21 -13.18
CA PRO A 282 -10.70 24.83 -13.80
C PRO A 282 -10.78 23.32 -14.04
N VAL A 283 -11.80 22.69 -13.48
CA VAL A 283 -12.01 21.24 -13.58
C VAL A 283 -13.07 20.96 -14.64
N ARG A 284 -12.63 20.78 -15.90
CA ARG A 284 -13.47 20.16 -16.94
C ARG A 284 -12.69 19.62 -18.15
N PRO A 285 -12.23 18.37 -18.12
CA PRO A 285 -12.21 17.53 -19.31
C PRO A 285 -13.67 17.42 -19.82
N GLY A 286 -13.87 17.61 -21.12
CA GLY A 286 -15.16 18.02 -21.69
C GLY A 286 -16.39 17.12 -21.43
N TYR A 287 -17.52 17.75 -21.10
CA TYR A 287 -18.87 17.23 -21.39
C TYR A 287 -19.80 18.35 -21.87
N SER A 288 -19.55 18.82 -23.10
CA SER A 288 -20.53 19.48 -23.98
C SER A 288 -19.88 19.60 -25.35
N GLY A 289 -20.54 19.09 -26.39
CA GLY A 289 -20.16 19.41 -27.75
C GLY A 289 -20.20 20.92 -27.99
N TYR A 290 -19.37 21.36 -28.94
CA TYR A 290 -19.26 22.74 -29.45
C TYR A 290 -18.63 23.77 -28.49
N TRP A 291 -17.36 24.09 -28.77
CA TRP A 291 -16.63 25.32 -28.38
C TRP A 291 -16.16 25.49 -26.92
N LEU A 292 -15.28 24.61 -26.43
CA LEU A 292 -14.38 24.91 -25.29
C LEU A 292 -12.91 24.45 -25.47
N GLU A 293 -12.49 24.09 -26.69
CA GLU A 293 -11.14 23.55 -26.99
C GLU A 293 -10.01 24.59 -27.04
N TRP A 294 -10.26 25.86 -26.65
CA TRP A 294 -9.34 26.98 -26.93
C TRP A 294 -8.66 27.62 -25.71
N ASP A 295 -8.95 27.18 -24.48
CA ASP A 295 -8.51 27.87 -23.24
C ASP A 295 -7.60 27.07 -22.28
N ASN A 296 -7.26 25.81 -22.58
CA ASN A 296 -6.29 25.04 -21.78
C ASN A 296 -4.84 25.59 -21.83
N ARG A 297 -4.58 26.58 -22.69
CA ARG A 297 -3.29 27.27 -22.85
C ARG A 297 -2.88 28.13 -21.64
N TYR A 298 -3.77 28.33 -20.67
CA TYR A 298 -3.59 29.28 -19.56
C TYR A 298 -3.76 28.69 -18.15
N SER A 299 -3.98 27.38 -18.00
CA SER A 299 -4.09 26.78 -16.66
C SER A 299 -2.73 26.87 -15.92
N PRO A 300 -2.64 27.57 -14.77
CA PRO A 300 -1.35 27.79 -14.09
C PRO A 300 -0.68 26.49 -13.62
N LEU A 301 -1.48 25.48 -13.26
CA LEU A 301 -1.02 24.16 -12.83
C LEU A 301 -0.25 23.43 -13.96
N TYR A 302 -0.85 23.29 -15.15
CA TYR A 302 -0.19 22.61 -16.27
C TYR A 302 1.09 23.32 -16.71
N ARG A 303 1.10 24.67 -16.66
CA ARG A 303 2.32 25.45 -16.91
C ARG A 303 3.41 25.16 -15.86
N PHE A 304 3.05 25.07 -14.58
CA PHE A 304 3.98 24.74 -13.50
C PHE A 304 4.57 23.32 -13.66
N ILE A 305 3.73 22.31 -13.92
CA ILE A 305 4.18 20.94 -14.20
C ILE A 305 5.05 20.86 -15.48
N GLY A 306 4.83 21.75 -16.45
CA GLY A 306 5.73 21.94 -17.59
C GLY A 306 7.11 22.49 -17.20
N LEU A 307 7.17 23.48 -16.30
CA LEU A 307 8.45 24.04 -15.80
C LEU A 307 9.24 23.01 -14.98
N ALA A 308 8.56 22.22 -14.13
CA ALA A 308 9.19 21.15 -13.36
C ALA A 308 9.81 20.06 -14.25
N ARG A 309 9.12 19.66 -15.33
CA ARG A 309 9.70 18.75 -16.35
C ARG A 309 10.89 19.36 -17.08
N LEU A 310 10.85 20.65 -17.45
CA LEU A 310 12.00 21.33 -18.07
C LEU A 310 13.22 21.44 -17.15
N ALA A 311 13.02 21.42 -15.83
CA ALA A 311 14.08 21.35 -14.83
C ALA A 311 14.56 19.91 -14.54
N GLY A 312 13.98 18.90 -15.18
CA GLY A 312 14.42 17.50 -15.11
C GLY A 312 13.98 16.73 -13.87
N LEU A 313 12.91 17.15 -13.18
CA LEU A 313 12.50 16.56 -11.89
C LEU A 313 11.92 15.15 -11.99
N TRP A 314 11.39 14.74 -13.15
CA TRP A 314 10.79 13.41 -13.34
C TRP A 314 11.30 12.77 -14.63
N GLY A 315 11.48 11.44 -14.61
CA GLY A 315 12.03 10.64 -15.71
C GLY A 315 11.09 10.40 -16.90
N GLY A 316 10.19 11.33 -17.23
CA GLY A 316 9.24 11.17 -18.31
C GLY A 316 8.05 12.14 -18.26
N VAL A 317 6.93 11.71 -18.84
CA VAL A 317 5.66 12.44 -18.79
C VAL A 317 5.08 12.42 -17.37
N ARG A 318 4.63 13.59 -16.90
CA ARG A 318 3.95 13.73 -15.61
C ARG A 318 2.47 14.05 -15.82
N VAL A 319 1.64 13.03 -15.62
CA VAL A 319 0.17 13.11 -15.65
C VAL A 319 -0.34 14.00 -14.51
N VAL A 320 -1.20 14.96 -14.85
CA VAL A 320 -1.97 15.71 -13.86
C VAL A 320 -3.20 14.88 -13.50
N ARG A 321 -3.28 14.43 -12.24
CA ARG A 321 -4.42 13.62 -11.76
C ARG A 321 -5.75 14.37 -11.90
N ASP A 322 -6.87 13.66 -12.06
CA ASP A 322 -8.19 14.28 -11.92
C ASP A 322 -8.45 14.59 -10.42
N PRO A 323 -9.01 15.76 -10.09
CA PRO A 323 -9.13 16.22 -8.71
C PRO A 323 -10.18 15.46 -7.90
N LEU A 324 -11.14 14.74 -8.52
CA LEU A 324 -12.03 13.86 -7.75
C LEU A 324 -11.32 12.57 -7.33
N TYR A 325 -10.47 11.98 -8.17
CA TYR A 325 -9.62 10.87 -7.72
C TYR A 325 -8.61 11.32 -6.66
N ALA A 326 -8.06 12.52 -6.79
CA ALA A 326 -7.17 13.04 -5.76
C ALA A 326 -7.91 13.30 -4.43
N LEU A 327 -9.15 13.78 -4.49
CA LEU A 327 -10.02 13.89 -3.32
C LEU A 327 -10.39 12.51 -2.74
N ASP A 328 -10.62 11.51 -3.58
CA ASP A 328 -10.92 10.13 -3.18
C ASP A 328 -9.75 9.50 -2.41
N SER A 329 -8.54 9.54 -2.96
CA SER A 329 -7.31 9.10 -2.27
C SER A 329 -7.07 9.86 -0.95
N LEU A 330 -7.46 11.14 -0.87
CA LEU A 330 -7.40 11.93 0.37
C LEU A 330 -8.43 11.44 1.40
N TYR A 331 -9.66 11.10 0.99
CA TYR A 331 -10.66 10.52 1.91
C TYR A 331 -10.20 9.16 2.43
N ALA A 332 -9.72 8.28 1.53
CA ALA A 332 -9.20 6.97 1.88
C ALA A 332 -8.02 7.06 2.87
N GLY A 333 -7.02 7.88 2.58
CA GLY A 333 -5.85 8.09 3.46
C GLY A 333 -6.16 8.74 4.82
N LEU A 334 -7.33 9.36 4.97
CA LEU A 334 -7.83 9.91 6.24
C LEU A 334 -8.85 9.00 6.94
N GLY A 335 -9.20 7.84 6.37
CA GLY A 335 -10.26 6.96 6.88
C GLY A 335 -11.65 7.62 6.87
N LEU A 336 -11.87 8.59 5.99
CA LEU A 336 -13.14 9.32 5.88
C LEU A 336 -14.15 8.52 5.05
N VAL A 337 -15.39 8.54 5.52
CA VAL A 337 -16.55 8.01 4.79
C VAL A 337 -17.52 9.15 4.47
N PRO A 338 -18.26 9.09 3.34
CA PRO A 338 -18.23 8.05 2.30
C PRO A 338 -16.99 8.15 1.37
N ASP A 339 -16.69 7.03 0.72
CA ASP A 339 -15.80 6.94 -0.44
C ASP A 339 -16.31 7.86 -1.59
N ILE A 340 -15.41 8.63 -2.22
CA ILE A 340 -15.77 9.63 -3.24
C ILE A 340 -16.06 8.98 -4.59
N SER A 341 -15.40 7.85 -4.90
CA SER A 341 -15.62 7.08 -6.14
C SER A 341 -17.08 6.65 -6.31
N VAL A 342 -17.80 6.43 -5.21
CA VAL A 342 -19.24 6.07 -5.18
C VAL A 342 -20.13 7.15 -5.83
N PHE A 343 -19.68 8.41 -5.85
CA PHE A 343 -20.40 9.54 -6.46
C PHE A 343 -19.93 9.86 -7.90
N SER A 344 -18.93 9.15 -8.41
CA SER A 344 -18.51 9.26 -9.81
C SER A 344 -19.60 8.66 -10.72
N LYS A 345 -20.31 9.53 -11.46
CA LYS A 345 -21.53 9.14 -12.18
C LYS A 345 -21.24 8.39 -13.48
N LYS A 346 -20.97 7.07 -13.37
CA LYS A 346 -21.50 5.99 -14.25
C LYS A 346 -20.84 4.63 -13.91
N PRO A 347 -21.60 3.54 -13.70
CA PRO A 347 -21.04 2.20 -13.80
C PRO A 347 -20.62 1.92 -15.25
N GLY A 348 -19.34 1.62 -15.47
CA GLY A 348 -18.75 1.28 -16.77
C GLY A 348 -17.80 2.32 -17.38
N ASP A 349 -17.80 3.58 -16.90
CA ASP A 349 -17.03 4.69 -17.50
C ASP A 349 -15.73 5.03 -16.72
N ARG A 350 -15.07 4.02 -16.09
CA ARG A 350 -13.75 4.21 -15.43
C ARG A 350 -12.66 4.68 -16.39
N SER A 351 -12.85 4.50 -17.70
CA SER A 351 -11.94 4.95 -18.76
C SER A 351 -11.95 6.46 -18.97
N TYR A 352 -13.05 7.16 -18.68
CA TYR A 352 -13.23 8.56 -19.09
C TYR A 352 -12.67 9.59 -18.12
N TYR A 353 -12.68 9.31 -16.81
CA TYR A 353 -12.16 10.19 -15.77
C TYR A 353 -10.65 10.05 -15.56
N ASN A 354 -10.12 8.94 -16.04
CA ASN A 354 -8.71 8.57 -15.98
C ASN A 354 -7.86 9.26 -17.06
N ALA A 355 -8.50 9.82 -18.09
CA ALA A 355 -7.82 10.36 -19.26
C ALA A 355 -7.39 11.82 -19.07
N SER A 356 -6.11 12.00 -18.75
CA SER A 356 -5.50 13.32 -18.54
C SER A 356 -4.94 13.91 -19.85
N TRP A 357 -4.97 15.24 -19.95
CA TRP A 357 -4.27 15.95 -21.03
C TRP A 357 -2.86 16.32 -20.58
N THR A 358 -1.85 15.55 -20.97
CA THR A 358 -0.46 15.98 -20.83
C THR A 358 -0.16 17.04 -21.89
N CYS A 359 0.44 18.17 -21.52
CA CYS A 359 0.86 19.21 -22.47
C CYS A 359 2.34 19.57 -22.31
N ASP A 360 3.07 19.65 -23.42
CA ASP A 360 4.45 20.13 -23.44
C ASP A 360 4.52 21.65 -23.57
N TYR A 361 5.57 22.22 -23.00
CA TYR A 361 5.83 23.66 -23.00
C TYR A 361 7.31 23.90 -23.32
N ASN A 362 7.60 24.90 -24.13
CA ASN A 362 8.99 25.32 -24.38
C ASN A 362 9.55 26.20 -23.25
N ALA A 363 10.85 26.50 -23.31
CA ALA A 363 11.56 27.34 -22.35
C ALA A 363 11.00 28.77 -22.12
N ASN A 364 10.05 29.23 -22.95
CA ASN A 364 9.33 30.49 -22.75
C ASN A 364 7.93 30.28 -22.11
N GLY A 365 7.66 29.10 -21.55
CA GLY A 365 6.37 28.73 -20.95
C GLY A 365 5.23 28.60 -21.96
N ARG A 366 5.51 28.47 -23.26
CA ARG A 366 4.51 28.42 -24.33
C ARG A 366 4.25 26.97 -24.74
N GLN A 367 2.99 26.56 -24.68
CA GLN A 367 2.53 25.22 -25.05
C GLN A 367 2.96 24.85 -26.48
N THR A 368 3.54 23.66 -26.65
CA THR A 368 4.06 23.15 -27.93
C THR A 368 3.24 21.98 -28.47
N GLN A 369 2.84 21.04 -27.61
CA GLN A 369 2.09 19.84 -27.98
C GLN A 369 1.20 19.41 -26.80
N CYS A 370 0.15 18.63 -27.03
CA CYS A 370 -0.55 17.91 -25.97
C CYS A 370 -0.93 16.50 -26.43
N TYR A 371 -0.97 15.59 -25.47
CA TYR A 371 -1.30 14.18 -25.57
C TYR A 371 -2.53 13.93 -24.69
N TYR A 372 -3.28 12.89 -25.01
CA TYR A 372 -4.42 12.41 -24.22
C TYR A 372 -4.08 10.99 -23.79
N GLU A 373 -3.71 10.82 -22.53
CA GLU A 373 -3.21 9.54 -22.01
C GLU A 373 -4.32 8.82 -21.26
N TYR A 374 -4.68 7.62 -21.74
CA TYR A 374 -5.35 6.62 -20.91
C TYR A 374 -4.29 5.97 -20.01
N PRO A 375 -4.52 5.82 -18.70
CA PRO A 375 -3.54 5.25 -17.81
C PRO A 375 -3.41 3.74 -18.02
N PRO A 376 -2.26 3.13 -17.68
CA PRO A 376 -2.10 1.69 -17.70
C PRO A 376 -3.18 1.02 -16.86
N SER A 377 -3.83 0.00 -17.43
CA SER A 377 -4.83 -0.79 -16.73
C SER A 377 -4.19 -1.52 -15.53
N VAL A 378 -4.59 -1.15 -14.31
CA VAL A 378 -4.17 -1.84 -13.09
C VAL A 378 -4.61 -3.30 -13.15
N THR A 379 -3.64 -4.20 -13.17
CA THR A 379 -3.85 -5.64 -13.31
C THR A 379 -4.39 -6.26 -12.02
N ARG A 380 -5.69 -6.58 -11.99
CA ARG A 380 -6.20 -7.74 -11.22
C ARG A 380 -7.17 -8.50 -12.11
N GLY A 381 -6.79 -9.72 -12.47
CA GLY A 381 -7.48 -10.49 -13.50
C GLY A 381 -8.72 -11.21 -13.00
N LEU A 382 -9.67 -11.39 -13.92
CA LEU A 382 -10.52 -12.58 -13.98
C LEU A 382 -10.65 -12.99 -15.46
N ILE A 383 -10.14 -14.17 -15.78
CA ILE A 383 -10.35 -14.88 -17.05
C ILE A 383 -11.64 -15.70 -16.80
N PHE A 384 -12.70 -15.68 -17.62
CA PHE A 384 -12.76 -16.43 -18.87
C PHE A 384 -13.94 -16.09 -19.80
N ASN A 385 -13.63 -16.22 -21.10
CA ASN A 385 -14.45 -16.69 -22.24
C ASN A 385 -15.83 -16.12 -22.58
N GLY A 386 -15.91 -15.65 -23.83
CA GLY A 386 -17.14 -15.56 -24.62
C GLY A 386 -16.88 -15.07 -26.05
N ARG A 387 -16.43 -15.95 -26.97
CA ARG A 387 -16.41 -15.63 -28.41
C ARG A 387 -17.86 -15.41 -28.90
N ALA A 388 -18.07 -14.34 -29.66
CA ALA A 388 -19.15 -14.26 -30.64
C ALA A 388 -18.69 -13.39 -31.81
N ASP A 389 -18.45 -14.03 -32.96
CA ASP A 389 -18.15 -13.37 -34.23
C ASP A 389 -19.38 -12.58 -34.76
N GLY A 390 -19.17 -11.57 -35.61
CA GLY A 390 -20.23 -10.76 -36.24
C GLY A 390 -21.02 -11.51 -37.35
N PRO A 391 -21.73 -10.84 -38.30
CA PRO A 391 -21.65 -9.43 -38.71
C PRO A 391 -23.07 -8.79 -38.99
N PRO A 392 -23.30 -7.94 -40.02
CA PRO A 392 -23.03 -6.50 -40.11
C PRO A 392 -24.31 -5.63 -40.26
N TRP A 393 -24.17 -4.30 -40.30
CA TRP A 393 -25.25 -3.35 -40.66
C TRP A 393 -25.04 -2.77 -42.08
N GLU A 394 -26.04 -2.87 -42.95
CA GLU A 394 -26.09 -2.14 -44.23
C GLU A 394 -26.71 -0.74 -44.06
N TRP A 395 -26.26 0.22 -44.88
CA TRP A 395 -26.84 1.57 -45.01
C TRP A 395 -27.51 1.74 -46.37
N ASP A 396 -28.66 2.42 -46.43
CA ASP A 396 -29.37 2.68 -47.69
C ASP A 396 -29.10 4.08 -48.28
N ALA A 397 -29.42 4.22 -49.57
CA ALA A 397 -28.90 5.27 -50.45
C ALA A 397 -29.55 6.67 -50.28
N ASN A 398 -30.15 6.98 -49.13
CA ASN A 398 -30.71 8.32 -48.84
C ASN A 398 -30.37 8.89 -47.45
N GLY A 399 -29.48 8.25 -46.67
CA GLY A 399 -28.81 8.90 -45.54
C GLY A 399 -29.72 9.33 -44.37
N GLY A 400 -30.81 8.59 -44.08
CA GLY A 400 -31.70 8.93 -42.98
C GLY A 400 -32.49 7.73 -42.43
N ALA A 401 -32.13 7.25 -41.24
CA ALA A 401 -32.87 6.20 -40.54
C ALA A 401 -34.21 6.72 -40.00
N THR A 402 -35.31 6.09 -40.41
CA THR A 402 -36.66 6.39 -39.91
C THR A 402 -37.04 5.44 -38.76
N LYS A 403 -37.53 5.99 -37.65
CA LYS A 403 -38.26 5.26 -36.62
C LYS A 403 -39.66 5.87 -36.49
N TYR A 404 -40.70 5.08 -36.75
CA TYR A 404 -42.09 5.46 -36.48
C TYR A 404 -42.59 4.79 -35.20
N ASN A 405 -43.27 5.59 -34.38
CA ASN A 405 -43.85 5.21 -33.09
C ASN A 405 -45.04 4.26 -33.23
N ARG A 406 -45.36 3.55 -32.13
CA ARG A 406 -46.75 3.41 -31.71
C ARG A 406 -46.90 3.36 -30.18
N PHE A 407 -47.03 4.54 -29.57
CA PHE A 407 -47.75 4.69 -28.30
C PHE A 407 -49.25 4.77 -28.58
N THR A 408 -50.07 4.26 -27.66
CA THR A 408 -51.51 4.55 -27.61
C THR A 408 -51.76 5.48 -26.42
N MET A 409 -52.36 6.64 -26.66
CA MET A 409 -52.72 7.60 -25.62
C MET A 409 -53.99 7.20 -24.88
N PHE A 410 -54.12 7.64 -23.64
CA PHE A 410 -55.38 8.21 -23.14
C PHE A 410 -55.17 9.66 -22.72
N ASP A 411 -56.27 10.42 -22.73
CA ASP A 411 -56.33 11.88 -22.82
C ASP A 411 -56.88 12.51 -21.53
N ASP A 412 -56.24 13.56 -21.02
CA ASP A 412 -56.86 14.52 -20.08
C ASP A 412 -56.53 15.98 -20.44
N GLY A 413 -56.82 16.37 -21.67
CA GLY A 413 -56.69 17.77 -22.09
C GLY A 413 -57.49 18.75 -21.22
N LYS A 414 -56.79 19.73 -20.61
CA LYS A 414 -57.00 21.18 -20.84
C LYS A 414 -56.12 22.07 -19.96
N GLY A 415 -55.57 23.13 -20.58
CA GLY A 415 -55.63 24.46 -19.96
C GLY A 415 -54.31 25.16 -19.63
N LYS A 416 -53.73 25.80 -20.65
CA LYS A 416 -53.13 27.15 -20.59
C LYS A 416 -52.38 27.57 -19.31
N GLY A 417 -51.05 27.60 -19.42
CA GLY A 417 -50.27 28.81 -19.15
C GLY A 417 -50.10 29.28 -17.70
N GLY A 418 -48.89 29.12 -17.18
CA GLY A 418 -48.38 29.95 -16.09
C GLY A 418 -47.92 29.20 -14.84
N SER A 419 -46.65 29.41 -14.49
CA SER A 419 -46.16 29.51 -13.11
C SER A 419 -46.20 28.27 -12.20
N LYS A 420 -44.99 27.73 -11.95
CA LYS A 420 -44.51 27.14 -10.68
C LYS A 420 -45.28 25.94 -10.09
N ARG A 421 -44.55 24.82 -9.90
CA ARG A 421 -44.34 24.11 -8.61
C ARG A 421 -43.33 22.96 -8.81
N LYS A 422 -42.25 22.93 -8.01
CA LYS A 422 -42.06 22.05 -6.84
C LYS A 422 -42.09 20.55 -7.18
N TYR A 423 -40.90 19.96 -7.27
CA TYR A 423 -40.68 18.59 -6.80
C TYR A 423 -40.30 18.65 -5.33
N SER A 424 -41.02 17.92 -4.48
CA SER A 424 -40.57 17.59 -3.13
C SER A 424 -39.67 16.36 -3.23
N TYR A 425 -38.38 16.52 -3.00
CA TYR A 425 -37.49 15.39 -2.75
C TYR A 425 -37.66 14.96 -1.28
N SER A 426 -37.97 13.68 -1.08
CA SER A 426 -37.94 13.01 0.22
C SER A 426 -37.26 11.66 0.05
N GLY A 427 -36.28 11.38 0.91
CA GLY A 427 -35.75 10.03 1.09
C GLY A 427 -34.62 9.66 0.13
N TYR A 428 -33.52 9.20 0.72
CA TYR A 428 -32.37 8.63 0.04
C TYR A 428 -32.67 7.18 -0.36
N THR A 429 -32.26 6.75 -1.55
CA THR A 429 -31.95 5.34 -1.85
C THR A 429 -31.00 5.30 -3.05
N ALA A 430 -29.78 4.80 -2.87
CA ALA A 430 -28.82 4.65 -3.97
C ALA A 430 -29.09 3.32 -4.70
N MET A 431 -29.86 3.37 -5.78
CA MET A 431 -30.13 2.19 -6.60
C MET A 431 -29.10 2.06 -7.73
N TYR A 432 -28.23 1.06 -7.66
CA TYR A 432 -27.62 0.50 -8.86
C TYR A 432 -28.61 -0.46 -9.53
N SER A 433 -28.60 -0.54 -10.87
CA SER A 433 -29.41 -1.53 -11.60
C SER A 433 -28.63 -2.07 -12.79
N TYR A 434 -28.25 -3.35 -12.72
CA TYR A 434 -27.83 -4.10 -13.90
C TYR A 434 -29.07 -4.50 -14.70
N TYR A 435 -29.22 -3.93 -15.91
CA TYR A 435 -30.27 -4.29 -16.85
C TYR A 435 -29.96 -5.64 -17.53
N TYR A 436 -30.22 -6.74 -16.83
CA TYR A 436 -30.77 -7.91 -17.52
C TYR A 436 -32.25 -7.61 -17.79
N PRO A 437 -32.84 -8.00 -18.94
CA PRO A 437 -34.11 -7.45 -19.42
C PRO A 437 -35.38 -7.82 -18.60
N TYR A 438 -35.24 -8.27 -17.35
CA TYR A 438 -36.33 -8.64 -16.42
C TYR A 438 -36.07 -8.32 -14.93
N TYR A 439 -34.85 -7.91 -14.54
CA TYR A 439 -34.47 -7.69 -13.13
C TYR A 439 -33.46 -6.55 -12.97
N SER A 440 -33.35 -6.00 -11.76
CA SER A 440 -32.31 -5.04 -11.36
C SER A 440 -31.66 -5.45 -10.03
N ARG A 441 -30.40 -5.05 -9.79
CA ARG A 441 -29.62 -5.46 -8.60
C ARG A 441 -28.90 -4.27 -7.95
N THR A 442 -29.19 -4.05 -6.67
CA THR A 442 -28.67 -2.98 -5.81
C THR A 442 -27.76 -3.54 -4.72
N TRP A 443 -26.73 -2.78 -4.33
CA TRP A 443 -25.93 -3.07 -3.13
C TRP A 443 -25.94 -1.86 -2.19
N ALA A 444 -25.95 -2.11 -0.88
CA ALA A 444 -25.87 -1.11 0.17
C ALA A 444 -24.87 -1.56 1.23
N MET A 445 -23.91 -0.70 1.60
CA MET A 445 -22.95 -0.98 2.67
C MET A 445 -23.36 -0.26 3.95
N ASP A 446 -23.36 -0.97 5.07
CA ASP A 446 -23.45 -0.43 6.43
C ASP A 446 -22.08 -0.59 7.11
N PRO A 447 -21.21 0.42 7.04
CA PRO A 447 -19.88 0.38 7.65
C PRO A 447 -19.89 0.54 9.17
N MET A 448 -21.05 0.81 9.81
CA MET A 448 -21.17 0.80 11.27
C MET A 448 -21.53 -0.58 11.81
N ALA A 449 -22.23 -1.40 11.01
CA ALA A 449 -22.55 -2.79 11.31
C ALA A 449 -21.54 -3.81 10.73
N ASN A 450 -20.56 -3.36 9.95
CA ASN A 450 -19.72 -4.20 9.07
C ASN A 450 -20.57 -5.12 8.19
N LYS A 451 -21.56 -4.56 7.48
CA LYS A 451 -22.46 -5.34 6.60
C LYS A 451 -22.49 -4.82 5.17
N ILE A 452 -22.66 -5.72 4.22
CA ILE A 452 -23.00 -5.44 2.83
C ILE A 452 -24.32 -6.15 2.53
N THR A 453 -25.33 -5.39 2.15
CA THR A 453 -26.63 -5.89 1.71
C THR A 453 -26.68 -5.89 0.18
N GLU A 454 -27.12 -6.99 -0.40
CA GLU A 454 -27.51 -7.10 -1.81
C GLU A 454 -29.04 -7.21 -1.92
N SER A 455 -29.63 -6.67 -2.96
CA SER A 455 -31.08 -6.82 -3.24
C SER A 455 -31.34 -6.86 -4.73
N VAL A 456 -32.19 -7.78 -5.16
CA VAL A 456 -32.60 -7.95 -6.56
C VAL A 456 -34.09 -7.63 -6.67
N TRP A 457 -34.48 -6.82 -7.64
CA TRP A 457 -35.85 -6.32 -7.83
C TRP A 457 -36.40 -6.72 -9.19
N LYS A 458 -37.70 -7.04 -9.24
CA LYS A 458 -38.47 -7.32 -10.46
C LYS A 458 -38.88 -6.00 -11.15
N GLU A 459 -39.29 -6.04 -12.42
CA GLU A 459 -39.72 -4.84 -13.17
C GLU A 459 -40.87 -4.05 -12.50
N ASP A 460 -41.73 -4.71 -11.73
CA ASP A 460 -42.85 -4.08 -11.01
C ASP A 460 -42.43 -3.37 -9.70
N GLY A 461 -41.14 -3.41 -9.35
CA GLY A 461 -40.57 -2.86 -8.12
C GLY A 461 -40.75 -3.74 -6.90
N SER A 462 -41.26 -4.97 -7.03
CA SER A 462 -41.23 -5.96 -5.95
C SER A 462 -39.83 -6.55 -5.78
N LEU A 463 -39.50 -6.93 -4.55
CA LEU A 463 -38.26 -7.63 -4.23
C LEU A 463 -38.30 -9.03 -4.86
N SER A 464 -37.16 -9.52 -5.32
CA SER A 464 -36.99 -10.85 -5.93
C SER A 464 -36.03 -11.73 -5.17
N SER A 465 -35.03 -11.14 -4.52
CA SER A 465 -34.15 -11.78 -3.54
C SER A 465 -33.38 -10.70 -2.78
N TYR A 466 -32.83 -11.05 -1.64
CA TYR A 466 -32.11 -10.16 -0.74
C TYR A 466 -31.03 -10.97 0.01
N ALA A 467 -29.84 -10.39 0.17
CA ALA A 467 -28.75 -11.04 0.89
C ALA A 467 -28.04 -10.05 1.82
N VAL A 468 -27.49 -10.54 2.92
CA VAL A 468 -26.69 -9.76 3.87
C VAL A 468 -25.41 -10.50 4.19
N HIS A 469 -24.28 -9.91 3.83
CA HIS A 469 -22.94 -10.38 4.18
C HIS A 469 -22.42 -9.53 5.33
N SER A 470 -22.00 -10.15 6.43
CA SER A 470 -21.45 -9.49 7.63
C SER A 470 -19.97 -9.81 7.78
N PHE A 471 -19.18 -8.88 8.33
CA PHE A 471 -17.72 -8.98 8.40
C PHE A 471 -17.19 -8.70 9.81
N ASP A 472 -16.05 -9.30 10.17
CA ASP A 472 -15.33 -8.98 11.42
C ASP A 472 -14.58 -7.64 11.32
N ARG A 473 -13.71 -7.33 12.30
CA ARG A 473 -12.91 -6.08 12.30
C ARG A 473 -11.67 -6.14 11.41
N GLN A 474 -11.32 -7.32 10.93
CA GLN A 474 -10.18 -7.62 10.07
C GLN A 474 -10.61 -7.66 8.59
N GLY A 475 -11.91 -7.66 8.31
CA GLY A 475 -12.49 -7.66 6.97
C GLY A 475 -12.88 -9.05 6.46
N ASN A 476 -12.80 -10.10 7.29
CA ASN A 476 -13.23 -11.45 6.93
C ASN A 476 -14.74 -11.57 7.07
N LYS A 477 -15.37 -12.36 6.21
CA LYS A 477 -16.82 -12.57 6.19
C LYS A 477 -17.22 -13.53 7.31
N VAL A 478 -18.13 -13.16 8.22
CA VAL A 478 -18.54 -13.99 9.38
C VAL A 478 -19.96 -14.54 9.32
N LEU A 479 -20.84 -13.94 8.51
CA LEU A 479 -22.22 -14.40 8.36
C LEU A 479 -22.78 -13.99 7.00
N GLU A 480 -23.51 -14.88 6.34
CA GLU A 480 -24.40 -14.61 5.22
C GLU A 480 -25.82 -14.97 5.60
N GLU A 481 -26.78 -14.12 5.20
CA GLU A 481 -28.21 -14.38 5.33
C GLU A 481 -28.86 -14.15 3.96
N TYR A 482 -29.63 -15.12 3.45
CA TYR A 482 -30.30 -15.04 2.15
C TYR A 482 -31.82 -15.18 2.30
N ASP A 483 -32.55 -14.25 1.70
CA ASP A 483 -33.97 -14.30 1.37
C ASP A 483 -34.03 -14.47 -0.17
N SER A 484 -34.42 -15.65 -0.64
CA SER A 484 -34.28 -16.06 -2.05
C SER A 484 -35.53 -15.77 -2.89
N ASP A 485 -36.68 -15.48 -2.26
CA ASP A 485 -37.94 -15.19 -2.97
C ASP A 485 -38.45 -13.74 -2.79
N GLY A 486 -37.89 -13.02 -1.82
CA GLY A 486 -38.17 -11.62 -1.49
C GLY A 486 -39.34 -11.41 -0.53
N ASP A 487 -39.78 -12.43 0.21
CA ASP A 487 -40.91 -12.33 1.14
C ASP A 487 -40.58 -11.63 2.48
N GLY A 488 -39.29 -11.43 2.78
CA GLY A 488 -38.78 -10.79 3.99
C GLY A 488 -38.41 -11.75 5.13
N ASN A 489 -38.51 -13.06 4.92
CA ASN A 489 -37.94 -14.09 5.78
C ASN A 489 -36.59 -14.56 5.22
N ILE A 490 -35.67 -14.95 6.10
CA ILE A 490 -34.38 -15.54 5.70
C ILE A 490 -34.59 -17.04 5.43
N ASP A 491 -34.35 -17.47 4.21
CA ASP A 491 -34.42 -18.87 3.74
C ASP A 491 -33.20 -19.68 4.18
N SER A 492 -32.01 -19.08 4.16
CA SER A 492 -30.76 -19.76 4.51
C SER A 492 -29.74 -18.81 5.13
N ARG A 493 -28.83 -19.38 5.92
CA ARG A 493 -27.70 -18.69 6.52
C ARG A 493 -26.42 -19.51 6.35
N ASN A 494 -25.29 -18.83 6.21
CA ASN A 494 -23.97 -19.45 6.33
C ASN A 494 -23.17 -18.67 7.38
N ALA A 495 -22.58 -19.32 8.36
CA ALA A 495 -21.67 -18.70 9.32
C ALA A 495 -20.22 -19.11 9.06
N TYR A 496 -19.29 -18.23 9.42
CA TYR A 496 -17.85 -18.46 9.29
C TYR A 496 -17.15 -18.08 10.60
N ALA A 497 -16.24 -18.91 11.07
CA ALA A 497 -15.40 -18.63 12.23
C ALA A 497 -13.91 -18.75 11.87
N TYR A 498 -13.09 -17.89 12.48
CA TYR A 498 -11.66 -17.79 12.19
C TYR A 498 -10.84 -17.81 13.48
N THR A 499 -9.77 -18.60 13.51
CA THR A 499 -8.77 -18.60 14.58
C THR A 499 -7.40 -18.19 14.03
N TYR A 500 -6.64 -17.45 14.83
CA TYR A 500 -5.33 -16.92 14.47
C TYR A 500 -4.26 -17.33 15.49
N ASP A 501 -3.01 -17.44 15.07
CA ASP A 501 -1.85 -17.61 15.96
C ASP A 501 -1.44 -16.28 16.63
N GLU A 502 -0.37 -16.33 17.44
CA GLU A 502 0.16 -15.13 18.13
C GLU A 502 0.81 -14.11 17.17
N GLN A 503 1.11 -14.53 15.93
CA GLN A 503 1.72 -13.74 14.87
C GLN A 503 0.68 -13.07 13.97
N GLY A 504 -0.59 -13.52 14.05
CA GLY A 504 -1.72 -13.01 13.26
C GLY A 504 -2.02 -13.82 11.99
N ASN A 505 -1.41 -15.00 11.79
CA ASN A 505 -1.74 -15.88 10.67
C ASN A 505 -3.01 -16.69 10.97
N LYS A 506 -3.85 -16.94 9.97
CA LYS A 506 -5.11 -17.69 10.10
C LYS A 506 -4.81 -19.19 10.21
N VAL A 507 -5.00 -19.79 11.38
CA VAL A 507 -4.72 -21.22 11.64
C VAL A 507 -5.95 -22.14 11.52
N LEU A 508 -7.16 -21.57 11.59
CA LEU A 508 -8.41 -22.30 11.37
C LEU A 508 -9.45 -21.40 10.69
N GLU A 509 -10.20 -21.97 9.75
CA GLU A 509 -11.45 -21.46 9.20
C GLU A 509 -12.51 -22.56 9.34
N GLU A 510 -13.64 -22.24 9.96
CA GLU A 510 -14.80 -23.13 10.06
C GLU A 510 -15.96 -22.54 9.27
N PHE A 511 -16.66 -23.36 8.50
CA PHE A 511 -17.84 -22.98 7.72
C PHE A 511 -19.05 -23.80 8.18
N ASP A 512 -20.08 -23.11 8.64
CA ASP A 512 -21.36 -23.63 9.11
C ASP A 512 -22.44 -23.21 8.09
N LYS A 513 -23.19 -24.16 7.55
CA LYS A 513 -24.03 -24.02 6.37
C LYS A 513 -25.53 -24.06 6.66
N ASP A 514 -25.92 -23.77 7.90
CA ASP A 514 -27.26 -23.25 8.23
C ASP A 514 -27.28 -22.26 9.42
N ALA A 515 -26.12 -21.96 9.99
CA ALA A 515 -25.88 -21.20 11.21
C ALA A 515 -26.51 -21.84 12.47
N ASP A 516 -26.56 -23.18 12.56
CA ASP A 516 -26.99 -23.89 13.77
C ASP A 516 -25.96 -23.88 14.92
N GLY A 517 -24.71 -23.52 14.62
CA GLY A 517 -23.59 -23.45 15.56
C GLY A 517 -22.63 -24.64 15.51
N ASN A 518 -22.83 -25.59 14.59
CA ASN A 518 -21.88 -26.65 14.25
C ASN A 518 -21.26 -26.35 12.88
N ALA A 519 -19.93 -26.50 12.76
CA ALA A 519 -19.29 -26.43 11.45
C ALA A 519 -19.75 -27.61 10.58
N ASP A 520 -20.02 -27.36 9.30
CA ASP A 520 -20.15 -28.38 8.26
C ASP A 520 -18.79 -28.74 7.65
N SER A 521 -17.82 -27.83 7.67
CA SER A 521 -16.46 -28.07 7.15
C SER A 521 -15.42 -27.15 7.81
N ARG A 522 -14.15 -27.54 7.74
CA ARG A 522 -13.00 -26.80 8.29
C ARG A 522 -11.81 -26.79 7.34
N ASN A 523 -11.09 -25.68 7.31
CA ASN A 523 -9.71 -25.61 6.83
C ASN A 523 -8.78 -25.29 8.00
N ALA A 524 -7.84 -26.20 8.30
CA ALA A 524 -6.75 -25.95 9.23
C ALA A 524 -5.46 -25.58 8.48
N TYR A 525 -4.63 -24.72 9.07
CA TYR A 525 -3.41 -24.21 8.44
C TYR A 525 -2.24 -24.23 9.44
N ALA A 526 -1.04 -24.56 8.97
CA ALA A 526 0.19 -24.43 9.74
C ALA A 526 1.25 -23.62 8.99
N TYR A 527 2.10 -22.93 9.75
CA TYR A 527 3.11 -22.00 9.24
C TYR A 527 4.51 -22.33 9.80
N ASP A 528 5.56 -21.98 9.05
CA ASP A 528 6.94 -22.01 9.55
C ASP A 528 7.26 -20.79 10.45
N GLY A 529 8.49 -20.75 10.98
CA GLY A 529 8.95 -19.63 11.82
C GLY A 529 9.13 -18.30 11.09
N GLN A 530 8.91 -18.26 9.77
CA GLN A 530 8.98 -17.09 8.91
C GLN A 530 7.60 -16.63 8.43
N GLY A 531 6.53 -17.38 8.73
CA GLY A 531 5.16 -17.10 8.32
C GLY A 531 4.75 -17.70 6.98
N ASN A 532 5.54 -18.60 6.39
CA ASN A 532 5.14 -19.32 5.17
C ASN A 532 4.21 -20.48 5.53
N LYS A 533 3.11 -20.67 4.78
CA LYS A 533 2.14 -21.75 5.01
C LYS A 533 2.75 -23.10 4.61
N VAL A 534 3.08 -23.95 5.58
CA VAL A 534 3.66 -25.29 5.36
C VAL A 534 2.63 -26.41 5.27
N LEU A 535 1.39 -26.17 5.74
CA LEU A 535 0.30 -27.15 5.71
C LEU A 535 -1.04 -26.45 5.50
N GLU A 536 -1.92 -27.09 4.73
CA GLU A 536 -3.36 -26.86 4.69
C GLU A 536 -4.08 -28.21 4.75
N GLU A 537 -5.06 -28.34 5.63
CA GLU A 537 -5.89 -29.55 5.78
C GLU A 537 -7.35 -29.16 5.63
N PHE A 538 -8.07 -29.85 4.75
CA PHE A 538 -9.50 -29.64 4.47
C PHE A 538 -10.30 -30.83 4.98
N ASP A 539 -11.17 -30.56 5.95
CA ASP A 539 -12.12 -31.47 6.59
C ASP A 539 -13.52 -31.06 6.10
N LYS A 540 -14.19 -31.91 5.31
CA LYS A 540 -15.39 -31.57 4.55
C LYS A 540 -16.69 -31.80 5.30
N ASP A 541 -16.67 -32.59 6.37
CA ASP A 541 -17.85 -32.88 7.22
C ASP A 541 -17.68 -32.49 8.70
N ALA A 542 -16.55 -31.83 9.01
CA ALA A 542 -16.17 -31.32 10.31
C ALA A 542 -16.05 -32.39 11.41
N ASP A 543 -15.79 -33.66 11.05
CA ASP A 543 -15.63 -34.73 12.05
C ASP A 543 -14.30 -34.67 12.83
N GLY A 544 -13.35 -33.84 12.36
CA GLY A 544 -12.04 -33.63 12.97
C GLY A 544 -10.90 -34.42 12.31
N ASN A 545 -11.18 -35.18 11.24
CA ASN A 545 -10.19 -35.76 10.35
C ASN A 545 -10.18 -34.97 9.03
N ALA A 546 -9.00 -34.74 8.44
CA ALA A 546 -8.93 -34.15 7.12
C ALA A 546 -9.43 -35.16 6.06
N ASP A 547 -10.17 -34.69 5.06
CA ASP A 547 -10.44 -35.42 3.80
C ASP A 547 -9.31 -35.23 2.79
N SER A 548 -8.57 -34.11 2.85
CA SER A 548 -7.43 -33.84 1.97
C SER A 548 -6.43 -32.89 2.62
N ARG A 549 -5.18 -32.95 2.18
CA ARG A 549 -4.05 -32.20 2.72
C ARG A 549 -3.16 -31.65 1.59
N ASN A 550 -2.73 -30.41 1.73
CA ASN A 550 -1.63 -29.83 0.96
C ASN A 550 -0.45 -29.54 1.90
N ALA A 551 0.72 -30.08 1.60
CA ALA A 551 1.97 -29.78 2.29
C ALA A 551 2.90 -28.94 1.40
N TYR A 552 3.67 -28.04 2.02
CA TYR A 552 4.55 -27.11 1.30
C TYR A 552 5.92 -27.02 1.97
N ALA A 553 6.98 -26.92 1.17
CA ALA A 553 8.33 -26.62 1.65
C ALA A 553 8.92 -25.41 0.94
N TYR A 554 9.79 -24.69 1.65
CA TYR A 554 10.40 -23.43 1.21
C TYR A 554 11.92 -23.47 1.36
N ASP A 555 12.64 -22.73 0.52
CA ASP A 555 14.07 -22.50 0.68
C ASP A 555 14.38 -21.46 1.77
N GLY A 556 15.68 -21.18 1.99
CA GLY A 556 16.13 -20.19 2.97
C GLY A 556 15.82 -18.73 2.60
N GLN A 557 15.30 -18.46 1.40
CA GLN A 557 14.85 -17.14 0.94
C GLN A 557 13.32 -16.99 0.98
N GLY A 558 12.58 -18.07 1.24
CA GLY A 558 11.11 -18.10 1.27
C GLY A 558 10.46 -18.45 -0.07
N ASN A 559 11.21 -18.96 -1.05
CA ASN A 559 10.62 -19.47 -2.29
C ASN A 559 10.10 -20.89 -2.07
N LYS A 560 8.89 -21.20 -2.57
CA LYS A 560 8.29 -22.55 -2.45
C LYS A 560 9.07 -23.54 -3.33
N VAL A 561 9.74 -24.52 -2.73
CA VAL A 561 10.50 -25.57 -3.44
C VAL A 561 9.74 -26.89 -3.61
N LEU A 562 8.67 -27.08 -2.84
CA LEU A 562 7.83 -28.28 -2.90
C LEU A 562 6.36 -27.94 -2.61
N GLU A 563 5.46 -28.62 -3.30
CA GLU A 563 4.04 -28.73 -2.99
C GLU A 563 3.62 -30.19 -3.15
N GLU A 564 3.01 -30.78 -2.14
CA GLU A 564 2.46 -32.14 -2.16
C GLU A 564 0.96 -32.06 -1.89
N PHE A 565 0.17 -32.77 -2.69
CA PHE A 565 -1.28 -32.88 -2.52
C PHE A 565 -1.66 -34.33 -2.26
N ASP A 566 -2.33 -34.54 -1.13
CA ASP A 566 -2.84 -35.80 -0.59
C ASP A 566 -4.36 -35.66 -0.57
N LYS A 567 -5.06 -36.39 -1.43
CA LYS A 567 -6.47 -36.15 -1.77
C LYS A 567 -7.45 -36.92 -0.87
N ASP A 568 -6.98 -37.92 -0.15
CA ASP A 568 -7.76 -38.69 0.84
C ASP A 568 -7.19 -38.65 2.27
N ALA A 569 -6.16 -37.82 2.48
CA ALA A 569 -5.47 -37.54 3.74
C ALA A 569 -4.78 -38.75 4.39
N ASP A 570 -4.52 -39.83 3.64
CA ASP A 570 -3.94 -41.07 4.19
C ASP A 570 -2.46 -40.92 4.62
N GLY A 571 -1.83 -39.80 4.24
CA GLY A 571 -0.45 -39.46 4.55
C GLY A 571 0.55 -39.72 3.41
N ASN A 572 0.08 -40.24 2.28
CA ASN A 572 0.83 -40.30 1.03
C ASN A 572 0.33 -39.20 0.08
N ALA A 573 1.23 -38.55 -0.66
CA ALA A 573 0.80 -37.65 -1.72
C ALA A 573 0.19 -38.44 -2.89
N ASP A 574 -0.88 -37.92 -3.50
CA ASP A 574 -1.36 -38.31 -4.83
C ASP A 574 -0.64 -37.53 -5.93
N SER A 575 -0.15 -36.32 -5.64
CA SER A 575 0.69 -35.56 -6.58
C SER A 575 1.70 -34.66 -5.88
N ARG A 576 2.78 -34.35 -6.60
CA ARG A 576 3.90 -33.53 -6.13
C ARG A 576 4.35 -32.56 -7.22
N ASN A 577 4.54 -31.29 -6.85
CA ASN A 577 5.20 -30.30 -7.68
C ASN A 577 6.52 -29.87 -7.02
N ALA A 578 7.62 -29.89 -7.76
CA ALA A 578 8.93 -29.45 -7.29
C ALA A 578 9.41 -28.20 -8.06
N TYR A 579 10.15 -27.34 -7.37
CA TYR A 579 10.60 -26.05 -7.89
C TYR A 579 12.05 -25.79 -7.50
N ALA A 580 12.84 -25.23 -8.41
CA ALA A 580 14.20 -24.75 -8.11
C ALA A 580 14.41 -23.31 -8.58
N TYR A 581 15.32 -22.61 -7.90
CA TYR A 581 15.59 -21.18 -8.10
C TYR A 581 17.10 -20.93 -8.23
N ASP A 582 17.48 -19.87 -8.94
CA ASP A 582 18.86 -19.39 -8.99
C ASP A 582 19.25 -18.57 -7.73
N GLY A 583 20.49 -18.09 -7.69
CA GLY A 583 20.99 -17.28 -6.57
C GLY A 583 20.36 -15.89 -6.45
N GLN A 584 19.54 -15.48 -7.42
CA GLN A 584 18.82 -14.21 -7.49
C GLN A 584 17.32 -14.38 -7.17
N GLY A 585 16.84 -15.63 -7.04
CA GLY A 585 15.43 -15.95 -6.80
C GLY A 585 14.59 -16.11 -8.07
N ASN A 586 15.21 -16.18 -9.26
CA ASN A 586 14.48 -16.52 -10.48
C ASN A 586 14.25 -18.03 -10.53
N LYS A 587 13.06 -18.47 -10.94
CA LYS A 587 12.71 -19.89 -10.99
C LYS A 587 13.35 -20.56 -12.20
N VAL A 588 14.23 -21.54 -11.99
CA VAL A 588 14.96 -22.25 -13.06
C VAL A 588 14.36 -23.61 -13.43
N LEU A 589 13.50 -24.17 -12.57
CA LEU A 589 12.89 -25.50 -12.76
C LEU A 589 11.46 -25.52 -12.20
N GLU A 590 10.56 -26.20 -12.93
CA GLU A 590 9.27 -26.72 -12.43
C GLU A 590 9.14 -28.18 -12.85
N GLU A 591 8.79 -29.06 -11.93
CA GLU A 591 8.49 -30.46 -12.19
C GLU A 591 7.10 -30.79 -11.62
N PHE A 592 6.30 -31.53 -12.39
CA PHE A 592 4.97 -31.98 -12.02
C PHE A 592 4.92 -33.50 -12.08
N ASP A 593 4.64 -34.13 -10.94
CA ASP A 593 4.50 -35.58 -10.71
C ASP A 593 3.05 -35.80 -10.27
N ASN A 594 2.16 -36.25 -11.17
CA ASN A 594 0.71 -36.26 -10.96
C ASN A 594 0.18 -37.54 -10.32
N ASP A 595 1.03 -38.55 -10.11
CA ASP A 595 0.71 -39.79 -9.38
C ASP A 595 1.64 -40.06 -8.17
N ALA A 596 2.56 -39.12 -7.89
CA ALA A 596 3.51 -39.11 -6.79
C ALA A 596 4.50 -40.30 -6.78
N ASP A 597 4.73 -40.97 -7.91
CA ASP A 597 5.63 -42.14 -7.98
C ASP A 597 7.12 -41.78 -7.75
N GLY A 598 7.45 -40.48 -7.79
CA GLY A 598 8.78 -39.93 -7.58
C GLY A 598 9.53 -39.58 -8.88
N ASN A 599 8.93 -39.80 -10.04
CA ASN A 599 9.38 -39.30 -11.33
C ASN A 599 8.43 -38.18 -11.79
N ALA A 600 8.95 -37.14 -12.45
CA ALA A 600 8.08 -36.10 -13.00
C ALA A 600 7.41 -36.59 -14.30
N ASP A 601 6.11 -36.32 -14.46
CA ASP A 601 5.40 -36.48 -15.74
C ASP A 601 5.75 -35.38 -16.74
N SER A 602 6.13 -34.20 -16.24
CA SER A 602 6.49 -33.05 -17.08
C SER A 602 7.38 -32.06 -16.35
N ARG A 603 8.22 -31.36 -17.13
CA ARG A 603 9.19 -30.40 -16.63
C ARG A 603 9.16 -29.11 -17.46
N TYR A 604 9.34 -27.97 -16.79
CA TYR A 604 9.78 -26.73 -17.41
C TYR A 604 11.16 -26.34 -16.89
N THR A 605 12.05 -25.94 -17.81
CA THR A 605 13.37 -25.41 -17.48
C THR A 605 13.47 -23.97 -17.99
N TYR A 606 14.08 -23.08 -17.19
CA TYR A 606 14.20 -21.67 -17.51
C TYR A 606 15.66 -21.20 -17.40
N ALA A 607 16.06 -20.25 -18.26
CA ALA A 607 17.34 -19.57 -18.13
C ALA A 607 17.18 -18.05 -18.27
N TYR A 608 18.04 -17.31 -17.58
CA TYR A 608 18.00 -15.85 -17.46
C TYR A 608 19.34 -15.22 -17.87
N ASP A 609 19.29 -13.97 -18.34
CA ASP A 609 20.49 -13.16 -18.56
C ASP A 609 21.05 -12.58 -17.24
N GLY A 610 22.15 -11.82 -17.33
CA GLY A 610 22.77 -11.17 -16.17
C GLY A 610 21.95 -10.05 -15.54
N GLN A 611 20.82 -9.68 -16.13
CA GLN A 611 19.89 -8.65 -15.66
C GLN A 611 18.58 -9.26 -15.10
N GLY A 612 18.38 -10.58 -15.22
CA GLY A 612 17.18 -11.28 -14.77
C GLY A 612 16.09 -11.41 -15.84
N ASN A 613 16.36 -11.10 -17.10
CA ASN A 613 15.40 -11.33 -18.18
C ASN A 613 15.42 -12.81 -18.61
N GLN A 614 14.25 -13.44 -18.75
CA GLN A 614 14.14 -14.86 -19.14
C GLN A 614 14.52 -15.03 -20.62
N VAL A 615 15.68 -15.61 -20.91
CA VAL A 615 16.17 -15.83 -22.29
C VAL A 615 15.79 -17.19 -22.88
N LEU A 616 15.40 -18.15 -22.04
CA LEU A 616 15.00 -19.49 -22.45
C LEU A 616 13.84 -19.97 -21.59
N LYS A 617 12.88 -20.66 -22.22
CA LYS A 617 11.92 -21.55 -21.56
C LYS A 617 11.80 -22.83 -22.37
N GLU A 618 12.10 -23.96 -21.76
CA GLU A 618 11.92 -25.29 -22.34
C GLU A 618 10.77 -26.01 -21.63
N TYR A 619 10.02 -26.84 -22.36
CA TYR A 619 8.98 -27.72 -21.84
C TYR A 619 9.21 -29.13 -22.36
N ASP A 620 9.15 -30.09 -21.44
CA ASP A 620 9.42 -31.51 -21.57
C ASP A 620 8.17 -32.22 -21.00
N SER A 621 7.50 -33.05 -21.81
CA SER A 621 6.20 -33.61 -21.48
C SER A 621 6.17 -35.13 -21.57
N SER A 622 5.37 -35.75 -20.70
CA SER A 622 5.04 -37.17 -20.71
C SER A 622 6.14 -38.15 -20.25
N ASP A 623 7.41 -37.74 -20.14
CA ASP A 623 8.44 -38.56 -19.47
C ASP A 623 9.53 -37.81 -18.68
N ALA A 624 9.64 -36.48 -18.80
CA ALA A 624 10.62 -35.66 -18.08
C ALA A 624 12.07 -36.17 -18.25
N ASP A 625 12.42 -36.72 -19.43
CA ASP A 625 13.73 -37.35 -19.66
C ASP A 625 14.90 -36.33 -19.77
N SER A 626 14.58 -35.03 -19.73
CA SER A 626 15.47 -33.87 -19.91
C SER A 626 15.75 -33.46 -21.37
N ASN A 627 15.08 -34.07 -22.34
CA ASN A 627 14.95 -33.53 -23.68
C ASN A 627 13.65 -32.71 -23.74
N ALA A 628 13.76 -31.43 -24.10
CA ALA A 628 12.57 -30.61 -24.31
C ALA A 628 11.77 -31.16 -25.51
N ASP A 629 10.44 -31.18 -25.39
CA ASP A 629 9.51 -31.32 -26.52
C ASP A 629 9.30 -29.98 -27.24
N SER A 630 9.46 -28.86 -26.54
CA SER A 630 9.32 -27.52 -27.14
C SER A 630 10.15 -26.48 -26.40
N ARG A 631 10.55 -25.43 -27.13
CA ARG A 631 11.47 -24.39 -26.68
C ARG A 631 10.99 -23.01 -27.11
N TYR A 632 11.06 -22.07 -26.18
CA TYR A 632 11.02 -20.64 -26.45
C TYR A 632 12.37 -19.99 -26.18
N ILE A 633 12.85 -19.18 -27.12
CA ILE A 633 14.04 -18.33 -26.98
C ILE A 633 13.60 -16.87 -27.01
N TYR A 634 14.17 -16.04 -26.13
CA TYR A 634 13.83 -14.62 -26.03
C TYR A 634 15.10 -13.76 -26.10
N ALA A 635 14.99 -12.59 -26.74
CA ALA A 635 16.07 -11.59 -26.71
C ALA A 635 15.53 -10.22 -26.31
N TYR A 636 16.39 -9.44 -25.65
CA TYR A 636 16.06 -8.16 -25.03
C TYR A 636 17.00 -7.06 -25.52
N ASP A 637 16.53 -5.82 -25.53
CA ASP A 637 17.38 -4.65 -25.76
C ASP A 637 18.19 -4.26 -24.50
N GLY A 638 19.02 -3.23 -24.62
CA GLY A 638 19.82 -2.72 -23.50
C GLY A 638 19.03 -2.02 -22.39
N GLN A 639 17.71 -1.90 -22.52
CA GLN A 639 16.79 -1.35 -21.52
C GLN A 639 15.93 -2.44 -20.84
N GLY A 640 15.96 -3.68 -21.35
CA GLY A 640 15.17 -4.80 -20.83
C GLY A 640 13.83 -5.01 -21.55
N HIS A 641 13.59 -4.37 -22.69
CA HIS A 641 12.40 -4.66 -23.50
C HIS A 641 12.63 -5.89 -24.37
N LYS A 642 11.67 -6.83 -24.40
CA LYS A 642 11.75 -8.03 -25.24
C LYS A 642 11.62 -7.65 -26.72
N VAL A 643 12.69 -7.79 -27.50
CA VAL A 643 12.72 -7.48 -28.94
C VAL A 643 12.47 -8.69 -29.84
N LEU A 644 12.62 -9.91 -29.30
CA LEU A 644 12.44 -11.17 -30.02
C LEU A 644 11.82 -12.24 -29.12
N GLU A 645 10.93 -13.04 -29.68
CA GLU A 645 10.46 -14.33 -29.15
C GLU A 645 10.45 -15.33 -30.29
N GLU A 646 11.15 -16.45 -30.13
CA GLU A 646 11.21 -17.56 -31.09
C GLU A 646 10.62 -18.79 -30.42
N TYR A 647 9.84 -19.57 -31.17
CA TYR A 647 9.22 -20.81 -30.74
C TYR A 647 9.61 -21.95 -31.69
N ASP A 648 10.07 -23.02 -31.08
CA ASP A 648 10.56 -24.28 -31.67
C ASP A 648 9.69 -25.38 -31.02
N SER A 649 8.82 -26.01 -31.82
CA SER A 649 7.68 -26.80 -31.31
C SER A 649 7.93 -28.30 -31.19
N ASP A 650 9.08 -28.78 -31.68
CA ASP A 650 9.61 -30.13 -31.47
C ASP A 650 11.04 -30.15 -30.87
N ALA A 651 11.55 -28.97 -30.49
CA ALA A 651 12.86 -28.71 -29.90
C ALA A 651 14.08 -29.12 -30.74
N ASP A 652 13.92 -29.40 -32.04
CA ASP A 652 14.99 -29.91 -32.91
C ASP A 652 16.12 -28.88 -33.17
N GLY A 653 15.90 -27.62 -32.78
CA GLY A 653 16.83 -26.51 -32.89
C GLY A 653 16.60 -25.62 -34.12
N ASN A 654 15.59 -25.93 -34.94
CA ASN A 654 15.03 -25.03 -35.93
C ASN A 654 13.86 -24.26 -35.32
N VAL A 655 13.78 -22.96 -35.59
CA VAL A 655 12.64 -22.14 -35.15
C VAL A 655 11.46 -22.42 -36.08
N ASP A 656 10.28 -22.71 -35.52
CA ASP A 656 9.03 -22.87 -36.28
C ASP A 656 8.33 -21.53 -36.50
N SER A 657 8.37 -20.63 -35.50
CA SER A 657 7.72 -19.33 -35.60
C SER A 657 8.39 -18.29 -34.71
N ARG A 658 8.22 -17.00 -35.04
CA ARG A 658 8.86 -15.91 -34.30
C ARG A 658 8.04 -14.62 -34.28
N TYR A 659 8.13 -13.92 -33.16
CA TYR A 659 7.67 -12.56 -32.98
C TYR A 659 8.86 -11.59 -32.88
N ILE A 660 8.78 -10.48 -33.61
CA ILE A 660 9.71 -9.35 -33.51
C ILE A 660 8.94 -8.15 -32.95
N TYR A 661 9.56 -7.44 -32.00
CA TYR A 661 8.96 -6.31 -31.31
C TYR A 661 9.82 -5.06 -31.50
N THR A 662 9.19 -3.95 -31.91
CA THR A 662 9.88 -2.65 -32.04
C THR A 662 9.25 -1.62 -31.12
N TYR A 663 10.11 -0.92 -30.38
CA TYR A 663 9.75 0.11 -29.42
C TYR A 663 10.14 1.49 -29.97
N ASN A 664 9.42 2.54 -29.56
CA ASN A 664 9.83 3.91 -29.83
C ASN A 664 10.92 4.37 -28.84
N VAL A 665 11.38 5.62 -28.98
CA VAL A 665 12.41 6.21 -28.10
C VAL A 665 11.98 6.35 -26.63
N ASP A 666 10.69 6.21 -26.34
CA ASP A 666 10.08 6.34 -25.02
C ASP A 666 9.79 4.96 -24.37
N GLY A 667 10.20 3.85 -25.01
CA GLY A 667 9.99 2.49 -24.51
C GLY A 667 8.58 1.91 -24.75
N ILE A 668 7.74 2.56 -25.57
CA ILE A 668 6.40 2.07 -25.92
C ILE A 668 6.51 1.11 -27.10
N LEU A 669 5.95 -0.10 -26.98
CA LEU A 669 5.81 -1.06 -28.09
C LEU A 669 4.93 -0.43 -29.18
N VAL A 670 5.48 -0.16 -30.36
CA VAL A 670 4.74 0.46 -31.49
C VAL A 670 4.41 -0.52 -32.61
N LEU A 671 5.15 -1.63 -32.68
CA LEU A 671 5.06 -2.62 -33.76
C LEU A 671 5.35 -4.01 -33.20
N ARG A 672 4.48 -4.97 -33.49
CA ARG A 672 4.75 -6.40 -33.34
C ARG A 672 4.59 -7.06 -34.70
N GLU A 673 5.55 -7.87 -35.10
CA GLU A 673 5.55 -8.64 -36.34
C GLU A 673 5.60 -10.12 -36.00
N TYR A 674 4.88 -10.95 -36.76
CA TYR A 674 4.85 -12.41 -36.61
C TYR A 674 5.16 -13.06 -37.95
N ASP A 675 6.11 -13.99 -37.90
CA ASP A 675 6.56 -14.85 -38.98
C ASP A 675 6.25 -16.28 -38.52
N SER A 676 5.31 -16.94 -39.19
CA SER A 676 4.65 -18.17 -38.71
C SER A 676 5.33 -19.46 -39.14
N ASN A 677 6.40 -19.35 -39.95
CA ASN A 677 7.21 -20.46 -40.45
C ASN A 677 8.73 -20.22 -40.30
N ALA A 678 9.11 -19.12 -39.65
CA ALA A 678 10.47 -18.62 -39.45
C ALA A 678 11.32 -18.43 -40.73
N ASP A 679 10.70 -18.29 -41.91
CA ASP A 679 11.43 -18.18 -43.18
C ASP A 679 12.09 -16.79 -43.39
N GLY A 680 11.83 -15.84 -42.49
CA GLY A 680 12.32 -14.47 -42.52
C GLY A 680 11.40 -13.50 -43.24
N ILE A 681 10.22 -13.93 -43.69
CA ILE A 681 9.16 -13.09 -44.26
C ILE A 681 8.05 -12.93 -43.21
N ILE A 682 7.71 -11.68 -42.90
CA ILE A 682 6.62 -11.39 -41.95
C ILE A 682 5.26 -11.69 -42.58
N ASP A 683 4.51 -12.61 -41.97
CA ASP A 683 3.15 -12.97 -42.35
C ASP A 683 2.12 -11.96 -41.83
N HIS A 684 2.23 -11.61 -40.54
CA HIS A 684 1.31 -10.71 -39.85
C HIS A 684 2.05 -9.53 -39.22
N ARG A 685 1.47 -8.35 -39.39
CA ARG A 685 1.94 -7.12 -38.75
C ARG A 685 0.84 -6.48 -37.90
N TYR A 686 1.24 -6.01 -36.72
CA TYR A 686 0.40 -5.31 -35.75
C TYR A 686 0.99 -3.94 -35.41
N GLU A 687 0.31 -2.86 -35.78
CA GLU A 687 0.64 -1.45 -35.49
C GLU A 687 -0.47 -0.86 -34.58
N ASN A 688 -0.14 -0.05 -33.55
CA ASN A 688 -1.09 0.49 -32.55
C ASN A 688 -2.14 1.46 -33.15
N GLU A 689 -3.32 1.71 -32.56
CA GLU A 689 -3.88 1.34 -31.24
C GLU A 689 -4.87 0.15 -31.31
N ASN A 690 -4.86 -0.70 -30.28
CA ASN A 690 -5.43 -2.06 -30.23
C ASN A 690 -4.64 -3.09 -31.05
N LEU A 691 -4.09 -4.09 -30.36
CA LEU A 691 -3.51 -5.31 -30.94
C LEU A 691 -4.60 -6.28 -31.46
N SER A 692 -5.59 -5.76 -32.21
CA SER A 692 -6.70 -6.52 -32.80
C SER A 692 -6.79 -6.38 -34.33
N THR A 693 -5.96 -5.55 -34.95
CA THR A 693 -5.89 -5.38 -36.41
C THR A 693 -4.78 -6.25 -37.00
N ASP A 694 -5.14 -7.42 -37.53
CA ASP A 694 -4.30 -8.20 -38.44
C ASP A 694 -4.13 -7.47 -39.77
N ILE A 695 -2.90 -7.05 -40.12
CA ILE A 695 -2.57 -6.59 -41.47
C ILE A 695 -1.93 -7.75 -42.25
N TYR A 696 -2.72 -8.43 -43.08
CA TYR A 696 -2.25 -9.50 -43.97
C TYR A 696 -1.51 -8.95 -45.20
N ILE A 697 -0.21 -9.25 -45.32
CA ILE A 697 0.60 -8.81 -46.47
C ILE A 697 0.57 -9.86 -47.59
N LYS A 698 -0.51 -9.90 -48.38
CA LYS A 698 -0.59 -10.79 -49.56
C LYS A 698 0.30 -10.30 -50.72
N THR A 699 1.40 -11.01 -50.99
CA THR A 699 2.28 -10.72 -52.12
C THR A 699 1.85 -11.42 -53.42
N GLY A 700 1.19 -10.64 -54.30
CA GLY A 700 1.40 -10.71 -55.75
C GLY A 700 0.83 -11.88 -56.57
N LYS A 701 -0.38 -11.69 -57.14
CA LYS A 701 -0.62 -11.63 -58.61
C LYS A 701 -2.10 -11.37 -58.96
N TRP A 702 -2.32 -10.69 -60.09
CA TRP A 702 -3.61 -10.41 -60.76
C TRP A 702 -4.48 -9.24 -60.22
N ALA A 703 -4.05 -8.04 -60.62
CA ALA A 703 -4.81 -6.98 -61.31
C ALA A 703 -6.35 -6.87 -61.20
N ASN A 704 -6.78 -5.60 -61.18
CA ASN A 704 -8.10 -5.04 -61.49
C ASN A 704 -9.18 -5.13 -60.40
N TYR A 705 -9.30 -4.06 -59.59
CA TYR A 705 -10.38 -3.10 -59.82
C TYR A 705 -9.90 -1.69 -59.45
N LEU A 706 -10.24 -0.71 -60.30
CA LEU A 706 -10.12 0.71 -60.00
C LEU A 706 -11.33 1.12 -59.16
N ASP A 707 -11.14 2.04 -58.23
CA ASP A 707 -11.82 3.33 -58.39
C ASP A 707 -10.98 4.46 -57.76
N TRP A 708 -10.93 5.57 -58.49
CA TRP A 708 -10.24 6.80 -58.09
C TRP A 708 -11.17 7.66 -57.23
N GLU A 709 -10.63 8.50 -56.34
CA GLU A 709 -10.92 9.96 -56.37
C GLU A 709 -10.10 10.84 -55.37
N TRP A 710 -9.59 11.98 -55.88
CA TRP A 710 -9.06 13.20 -55.23
C TRP A 710 -7.74 13.26 -54.42
N TRP A 711 -6.65 13.59 -55.13
CA TRP A 711 -5.70 14.68 -54.82
C TRP A 711 -5.44 15.39 -56.17
N PRO A 712 -5.52 16.73 -56.34
CA PRO A 712 -4.59 17.67 -55.67
C PRO A 712 -5.05 19.12 -55.39
N TYR A 713 -4.38 19.81 -54.47
CA TYR A 713 -3.74 21.10 -54.76
C TYR A 713 -2.71 21.51 -53.69
N ILE A 714 -1.48 21.81 -54.11
CA ILE A 714 -0.43 22.49 -53.34
C ILE A 714 -0.03 23.75 -54.12
N ASP A 715 -0.26 24.93 -53.53
CA ASP A 715 0.51 26.19 -53.63
C ASP A 715 -0.27 27.20 -52.75
N ASP A 716 0.30 27.94 -51.79
CA ASP A 716 1.44 28.85 -51.92
C ASP A 716 2.29 28.92 -50.64
N ILE A 717 3.29 28.02 -50.51
CA ILE A 717 4.60 28.37 -49.91
C ILE A 717 5.69 28.02 -50.94
N GLY A 718 5.42 28.34 -52.20
CA GLY A 718 6.30 28.11 -53.33
C GLY A 718 7.17 29.32 -53.66
N LYS A 719 7.96 29.86 -52.68
CA LYS A 719 9.11 30.78 -52.90
C LYS A 719 9.85 31.16 -51.59
N LYS A 720 10.74 30.29 -51.10
CA LYS A 720 12.11 30.66 -50.68
C LYS A 720 12.93 29.43 -50.33
N LEU A 721 14.14 29.36 -50.91
CA LEU A 721 15.21 28.41 -50.58
C LEU A 721 15.02 26.96 -51.05
N THR A 722 14.82 26.80 -52.36
CA THR A 722 15.60 25.79 -53.11
C THR A 722 17.11 26.02 -52.87
N GLY A 723 17.90 24.95 -52.83
CA GLY A 723 19.26 24.98 -52.31
C GLY A 723 20.28 25.85 -53.05
N MET A 724 21.43 26.04 -52.39
CA MET A 724 22.70 26.18 -53.10
C MET A 724 23.27 24.79 -53.36
N ASN A 725 23.79 24.58 -54.56
CA ASN A 725 24.38 23.33 -55.04
C ASN A 725 25.66 22.95 -54.29
N ALA A 726 25.97 21.66 -54.26
CA ALA A 726 27.29 21.18 -54.69
C ALA A 726 27.19 19.74 -55.26
N SER A 727 27.38 19.65 -56.59
CA SER A 727 27.64 18.45 -57.43
C SER A 727 26.81 17.19 -57.20
#